data_AF-A0A077ZCN0-F1
#
_entry.id   AF-A0A077ZCN0-F1
#
_cell.length_a   1.000
_cell.length_b   1.000
_cell.length_c   1.000
_cell.angle_alpha   90.00
_cell.angle_beta   90.00
_cell.angle_gamma   90.00
#
_symmetry.space_group_name_H-M   'P 1'
#
loop_
_entity.id
_entity.type
_entity.pdbx_description
1 polymer ?
#
loop_
_entity_poly.entity_id
_entity_poly.type
_entity_poly.pdbx_seq_one_letter_code
_entity_poly.pdbx_strand_id
1 'polypeptide(L)'
;MNRLLAVGSTSVLRLPDTVALRGGLFFGQIRHSRRTTSLPPWRIRPYHGYLAENLSPKSVSFLQEAGLELYMDKARLARVDDGLFVPQEWTPGSVRCGLVCRKLGNLPQYTRDGTRMLCTLLEVLDNHVISYTDPETWYKHSSVGKKEGLKRLGRITIGVDSADPQLFTAAYRGLFMKAGVLPKRKLASFAVTPDAAIAPGTRLYANHFTIGQYVDIWGHTIDYGFQGVMVRWGFKGMPKTHGVTKTHRRPGAIGTSGDACVKPGKKMPGHMGSEWRVIRGLQVFLVLTGRIVVPPFFCCATTLLLFAQIVRINVKDQVLYVKGTAVPGDVNSLVYVKDSCIIPKRVQNPHFPTYYPNKDDEHKQLDEEQFVDELFNFSDPTIEFPKEDEKTMKWQTVRGKGCLVLAEHDGSQVSPATLSAINAGDKLGDVSCLVVGEKCQTVAEHLCKTKGVRSVLVTEHEALRGFLPELVSSLILSCHKQMHFDALIAAATSFGKSVLPRVAAKLDVGCASDVLEIKSPEVFVRPIYAGNGIATLKLLDPVKVLTIRSTCFKPSPTEGGSAEIVAGPKLENWDCRSEFIEQQVTKSERPQLTSAKVVISGGRGLKSGENFKLLYDLADRLGAAVGASRAAVDAGFCNNDMQVGQTGKIVAPDLYIAIGISGAIQHLAGMKDSKVIAAINKDPDAPIFQVADYGLVADLFEVSVL
;
A
#
# COMPACT_ATOMS: atom_id res chain seq x y z
N MET A 1 5.65 14.28 -37.84
CA MET A 1 6.26 13.00 -38.25
C MET A 1 6.94 12.37 -37.05
N ASN A 2 6.86 11.04 -36.91
CA ASN A 2 7.42 10.18 -35.85
C ASN A 2 6.66 10.10 -34.51
N ARG A 3 5.88 9.01 -34.44
CA ARG A 3 5.30 8.33 -33.28
C ARG A 3 6.34 8.11 -32.17
N LEU A 4 5.99 8.40 -30.93
CA LEU A 4 6.61 7.78 -29.76
C LEU A 4 5.52 7.44 -28.73
N LEU A 5 5.26 6.14 -28.67
CA LEU A 5 4.44 5.45 -27.68
C LEU A 5 5.07 5.55 -26.30
N ALA A 6 4.24 5.85 -25.30
CA ALA A 6 4.58 5.84 -23.89
C ALA A 6 5.00 4.42 -23.44
N VAL A 7 6.25 4.29 -22.98
CA VAL A 7 6.74 3.16 -22.20
C VAL A 7 7.17 3.71 -20.85
N GLY A 8 6.55 3.21 -19.78
CA GLY A 8 6.75 3.67 -18.42
C GLY A 8 8.21 3.60 -17.96
N SER A 9 8.76 4.75 -17.62
CA SER A 9 10.02 4.88 -16.90
C SER A 9 9.73 5.02 -15.40
N THR A 10 10.05 3.98 -14.64
CA THR A 10 10.28 4.06 -13.20
C THR A 10 11.50 4.94 -12.95
N SER A 11 11.28 6.19 -12.56
CA SER A 11 12.33 7.08 -12.06
C SER A 11 12.78 6.61 -10.67
N VAL A 12 13.95 5.99 -10.61
CA VAL A 12 14.69 5.76 -9.36
C VAL A 12 15.37 7.08 -8.99
N LEU A 13 14.84 7.78 -7.99
CA LEU A 13 15.53 8.90 -7.36
C LEU A 13 16.77 8.37 -6.60
N ARG A 14 17.96 8.66 -7.14
CA ARG A 14 19.24 8.57 -6.41
C ARG A 14 19.28 9.74 -5.42
N LEU A 15 19.11 9.46 -4.13
CA LEU A 15 19.57 10.37 -3.08
C LEU A 15 21.10 10.24 -2.96
N PRO A 16 21.85 11.36 -2.94
CA PRO A 16 23.28 11.34 -2.68
C PRO A 16 23.53 11.09 -1.18
N ASP A 17 24.49 10.22 -0.89
CA ASP A 17 25.34 10.22 0.30
C ASP A 17 24.69 10.25 1.69
N THR A 18 24.09 9.12 2.08
CA THR A 18 24.11 8.69 3.49
C THR A 18 24.48 7.21 3.58
N VAL A 19 25.65 6.96 4.18
CA VAL A 19 26.31 5.65 4.31
C VAL A 19 25.39 4.63 5.00
N ALA A 20 24.81 3.73 4.20
CA ALA A 20 24.11 2.56 4.69
C ALA A 20 25.14 1.57 5.27
N LEU A 21 25.42 1.68 6.57
CA LEU A 21 26.19 0.69 7.33
C LEU A 21 25.50 -0.68 7.21
N ARG A 22 26.10 -1.57 6.40
CA ARG A 22 25.70 -2.97 6.24
C ARG A 22 26.01 -3.75 7.51
N GLY A 23 25.31 -3.46 8.60
CA GLY A 23 25.41 -4.26 9.82
C GLY A 23 24.81 -5.65 9.61
N GLY A 24 25.70 -6.62 9.42
CA GLY A 24 25.40 -8.03 9.26
C GLY A 24 26.60 -8.71 8.61
N LEU A 25 27.43 -9.37 9.43
CA LEU A 25 28.54 -10.22 9.03
C LEU A 25 28.15 -11.14 7.88
N PHE A 26 28.39 -10.71 6.65
CA PHE A 26 28.63 -11.62 5.55
C PHE A 26 30.03 -12.17 5.78
N PHE A 27 30.12 -13.32 6.45
CA PHE A 27 30.90 -14.37 5.81
C PHE A 27 30.32 -14.44 4.41
N GLY A 28 31.05 -13.92 3.42
CA GLY A 28 30.87 -14.46 2.09
C GLY A 28 30.94 -15.96 2.30
N GLN A 29 29.81 -16.66 2.11
CA GLN A 29 29.91 -17.98 1.54
C GLN A 29 30.72 -17.73 0.28
N ILE A 30 32.02 -17.91 0.42
CA ILE A 30 32.86 -18.39 -0.65
C ILE A 30 32.10 -19.64 -1.08
N ARG A 31 31.21 -19.50 -2.07
CA ARG A 31 30.66 -20.61 -2.85
C ARG A 31 31.77 -21.28 -3.70
N HIS A 32 33.01 -21.17 -3.25
CA HIS A 32 34.23 -21.83 -3.73
C HIS A 32 34.85 -22.64 -2.57
N SER A 33 34.19 -23.73 -2.21
CA SER A 33 34.80 -25.01 -1.86
C SER A 33 33.80 -25.82 -1.05
N ARG A 34 33.35 -26.93 -1.64
CA ARG A 34 33.04 -28.09 -0.81
C ARG A 34 34.34 -28.40 -0.03
N ARG A 35 34.27 -28.41 1.31
CA ARG A 35 35.37 -28.77 2.24
C ARG A 35 36.55 -27.78 2.27
N THR A 36 36.55 -26.86 3.22
CA THR A 36 37.81 -26.35 3.78
C THR A 36 38.48 -27.51 4.54
N THR A 37 39.65 -27.94 4.10
CA THR A 37 40.45 -29.02 4.71
C THR A 37 41.09 -28.64 6.05
N SER A 38 41.10 -27.35 6.41
CA SER A 38 41.50 -26.90 7.74
C SER A 38 40.30 -26.88 8.69
N LEU A 39 40.41 -27.62 9.78
CA LEU A 39 39.47 -27.55 10.88
C LEU A 39 39.54 -26.15 11.50
N PRO A 40 38.40 -25.49 11.77
CA PRO A 40 38.42 -24.18 12.37
C PRO A 40 39.03 -24.24 13.79
N PRO A 41 39.72 -23.18 14.25
CA PRO A 41 40.46 -23.19 15.51
C PRO A 41 39.59 -23.39 16.77
N TRP A 42 38.28 -23.15 16.68
CA TRP A 42 37.30 -23.42 17.73
C TRP A 42 36.78 -24.87 17.75
N ARG A 43 37.41 -25.79 17.00
CA ARG A 43 37.02 -27.20 17.00
C ARG A 43 37.04 -27.73 18.43
N ILE A 44 35.88 -28.16 18.90
CA ILE A 44 35.73 -28.98 20.10
C ILE A 44 36.66 -30.17 19.93
N ARG A 45 37.53 -30.43 20.90
CA ARG A 45 38.41 -31.60 20.84
C ARG A 45 37.52 -32.83 20.65
N PRO A 46 37.76 -33.70 19.64
CA PRO A 46 37.09 -34.99 19.64
C PRO A 46 37.42 -35.64 20.99
N TYR A 47 36.38 -35.86 21.80
CA TYR A 47 36.51 -36.39 23.15
C TYR A 47 37.25 -37.72 23.02
N HIS A 48 38.54 -37.74 23.35
CA HIS A 48 39.23 -39.01 23.50
C HIS A 48 38.82 -39.50 24.88
N GLY A 49 37.96 -40.51 24.92
CA GLY A 49 37.38 -41.12 26.14
C GLY A 49 38.40 -41.62 27.16
N TYR A 50 39.71 -41.49 26.90
CA TYR A 50 40.79 -42.02 27.72
C TYR A 50 40.77 -41.60 29.20
N LEU A 51 40.20 -40.44 29.55
CA LEU A 51 40.04 -40.04 30.96
C LEU A 51 38.74 -40.59 31.55
N ALA A 52 37.59 -40.37 30.90
CA ALA A 52 36.29 -40.77 31.45
C ALA A 52 36.11 -42.29 31.56
N GLU A 53 36.75 -43.09 30.70
CA GLU A 53 36.63 -44.56 30.73
C GLU A 53 37.40 -45.21 31.89
N ASN A 54 38.42 -44.53 32.42
CA ASN A 54 39.31 -45.07 33.46
C ASN A 54 39.09 -44.46 34.85
N LEU A 55 38.13 -43.53 34.99
CA LEU A 55 37.86 -42.80 36.23
C LEU A 55 36.54 -43.26 36.84
N SER A 56 36.51 -43.44 38.16
CA SER A 56 35.25 -43.69 38.86
C SER A 56 34.31 -42.49 38.68
N PRO A 57 32.96 -42.67 38.67
CA PRO A 57 32.02 -41.55 38.53
C PRO A 57 32.25 -40.43 39.55
N LYS A 58 32.64 -40.77 40.79
CA LYS A 58 33.01 -39.81 41.84
C LYS A 58 34.28 -39.02 41.50
N SER A 59 35.26 -39.68 40.89
CA SER A 59 36.50 -39.04 40.46
C SER A 59 36.25 -38.08 39.29
N VAL A 60 35.34 -38.43 38.38
CA VAL A 60 34.96 -37.54 37.26
C VAL A 60 34.29 -36.26 37.77
N SER A 61 33.31 -36.36 38.66
CA SER A 61 32.64 -35.17 39.22
C SER A 61 33.62 -34.28 39.99
N PHE A 62 34.48 -34.88 40.82
CA PHE A 62 35.53 -34.15 41.54
C PHE A 62 36.49 -33.41 40.60
N LEU A 63 36.98 -34.07 39.53
CA LEU A 63 37.88 -33.45 38.57
C LEU A 63 37.20 -32.34 37.74
N GLN A 64 35.90 -32.45 37.50
CA GLN A 64 35.12 -31.41 36.84
C GLN A 64 35.01 -30.16 37.73
N GLU A 65 34.63 -30.32 39.00
CA GLU A 65 34.52 -29.22 39.96
C GLU A 65 35.89 -28.57 40.23
N ALA A 66 36.89 -29.36 40.64
CA ALA A 66 38.23 -28.87 40.93
C ALA A 66 38.90 -28.27 39.68
N GLY A 67 38.68 -28.86 38.50
CA GLY A 67 39.20 -28.34 37.24
C GLY A 67 38.60 -26.99 36.85
N LEU A 68 37.32 -26.76 37.17
CA LEU A 68 36.63 -25.50 36.92
C LEU A 68 37.10 -24.42 37.90
N GLU A 69 37.25 -24.75 39.18
CA GLU A 69 37.81 -23.85 40.21
C GLU A 69 39.24 -23.42 39.87
N LEU A 70 40.14 -24.38 39.60
CA LEU A 70 41.52 -24.10 39.22
C LEU A 70 41.62 -23.25 37.94
N TYR A 71 40.71 -23.48 36.98
CA TYR A 71 40.65 -22.65 35.78
C TYR A 71 40.22 -21.22 36.12
N MET A 72 39.19 -21.08 36.96
CA MET A 72 38.67 -19.79 37.40
C MET A 72 39.72 -18.97 38.15
N ASP A 73 40.47 -19.59 39.06
CA ASP A 73 41.54 -18.90 39.79
C ASP A 73 42.63 -18.41 38.85
N LYS A 74 43.05 -19.25 37.89
CA LYS A 74 44.00 -18.84 36.85
C LYS A 74 43.45 -17.71 35.97
N ALA A 75 42.17 -17.76 35.62
CA ALA A 75 41.53 -16.73 34.81
C ALA A 75 41.43 -15.40 35.57
N ARG A 76 41.09 -15.42 36.86
CA ARG A 76 41.08 -14.23 37.72
C ARG A 76 42.46 -13.59 37.85
N LEU A 77 43.50 -14.41 38.06
CA LEU A 77 44.89 -13.95 38.14
C LEU A 77 45.42 -13.40 36.80
N ALA A 78 44.96 -13.95 35.67
CA ALA A 78 45.39 -13.53 34.34
C ALA A 78 44.66 -12.29 33.82
N ARG A 79 43.57 -11.88 34.48
CA ARG A 79 42.79 -10.70 34.09
C ARG A 79 43.60 -9.44 34.38
N VAL A 80 43.90 -8.69 33.33
CA VAL A 80 44.53 -7.37 33.42
C VAL A 80 43.43 -6.33 33.19
N ASP A 81 43.07 -5.60 34.24
CA ASP A 81 42.15 -4.47 34.12
C ASP A 81 42.95 -3.24 33.67
N ASP A 82 43.03 -3.00 32.37
CA ASP A 82 43.92 -1.98 31.80
C ASP A 82 43.53 -0.51 32.09
N GLY A 83 42.48 -0.22 32.87
CA GLY A 83 42.05 1.15 33.21
C GLY A 83 41.63 2.05 32.02
N LEU A 84 41.81 1.58 30.79
CA LEU A 84 41.55 2.30 29.53
C LEU A 84 40.07 2.50 29.22
N PHE A 85 39.17 1.81 29.93
CA PHE A 85 37.75 1.74 29.63
C PHE A 85 36.94 2.60 30.61
N VAL A 86 37.00 3.92 30.43
CA VAL A 86 36.18 4.87 31.18
C VAL A 86 34.84 5.05 30.43
N PRO A 87 33.67 4.85 31.09
CA PRO A 87 32.37 5.12 30.48
C PRO A 87 32.28 6.57 30.01
N GLN A 88 31.93 6.79 28.75
CA GLN A 88 31.70 8.12 28.17
C GLN A 88 30.20 8.42 28.08
N GLU A 89 29.83 9.67 27.85
CA GLU A 89 28.42 10.05 27.61
C GLU A 89 27.97 9.63 26.20
N TRP A 90 26.69 9.31 26.07
CA TRP A 90 26.09 8.93 24.78
C TRP A 90 25.97 10.15 23.85
N THR A 91 26.36 9.98 22.59
CA THR A 91 26.12 10.97 21.52
C THR A 91 25.17 10.41 20.45
N PRO A 92 24.45 11.24 19.67
CA PRO A 92 23.55 10.74 18.62
C PRO A 92 24.22 9.88 17.53
N GLY A 93 25.53 10.01 17.37
CA GLY A 93 26.34 9.21 16.45
C GLY A 93 26.88 7.90 17.05
N SER A 94 26.76 7.72 18.37
CA SER A 94 27.31 6.58 19.10
C SER A 94 26.59 5.27 18.70
N VAL A 95 27.36 4.20 18.57
CA VAL A 95 26.87 2.85 18.28
C VAL A 95 27.42 1.93 19.35
N ARG A 96 26.55 1.49 20.27
CA ARG A 96 26.91 0.54 21.33
C ARG A 96 26.85 -0.91 20.86
N CYS A 97 27.34 -1.83 21.69
CA CYS A 97 27.30 -3.25 21.41
C CYS A 97 25.86 -3.79 21.35
N GLY A 98 25.67 -4.97 20.80
CA GLY A 98 24.41 -5.70 20.92
C GLY A 98 24.53 -6.92 21.83
N LEU A 99 23.49 -7.75 21.86
CA LEU A 99 23.46 -9.02 22.58
C LEU A 99 23.33 -10.19 21.61
N VAL A 100 23.77 -11.36 22.05
CA VAL A 100 23.45 -12.63 21.39
C VAL A 100 22.45 -13.37 22.25
N CYS A 101 21.34 -13.77 21.64
CA CYS A 101 20.22 -14.40 22.31
C CYS A 101 19.94 -15.77 21.71
N ARG A 102 19.28 -16.64 22.47
CA ARG A 102 18.70 -17.89 21.98
C ARG A 102 17.21 -17.67 21.70
N LYS A 103 16.75 -18.06 20.51
CA LYS A 103 15.32 -18.00 20.17
C LYS A 103 14.58 -19.14 20.85
N LEU A 104 13.72 -18.85 21.82
CA LEU A 104 12.93 -19.87 22.54
C LEU A 104 11.68 -20.30 21.75
N GLY A 105 10.98 -19.36 21.14
CA GLY A 105 9.71 -19.63 20.46
C GLY A 105 8.86 -18.39 20.30
N ASN A 106 7.59 -18.58 19.95
CA ASN A 106 6.62 -17.50 19.80
C ASN A 106 5.48 -17.66 20.82
N LEU A 107 5.06 -16.56 21.43
CA LEU A 107 3.97 -16.51 22.41
C LEU A 107 3.03 -15.34 22.07
N PRO A 108 1.69 -15.51 22.11
CA PRO A 108 0.77 -14.40 21.99
C PRO A 108 0.82 -13.50 23.24
N GLN A 109 0.65 -12.21 23.03
CA GLN A 109 0.42 -11.16 24.03
C GLN A 109 -0.82 -10.36 23.59
N TYR A 110 -1.44 -9.63 24.51
CA TYR A 110 -2.64 -8.84 24.22
C TYR A 110 -2.38 -7.37 24.53
N THR A 111 -2.82 -6.49 23.64
CA THR A 111 -2.90 -5.05 23.95
C THR A 111 -4.08 -4.78 24.87
N ARG A 112 -4.05 -3.64 25.56
CA ARG A 112 -5.20 -3.14 26.34
C ARG A 112 -6.45 -2.90 25.48
N ASP A 113 -6.27 -2.71 24.17
CA ASP A 113 -7.37 -2.61 23.19
C ASP A 113 -7.97 -3.98 22.80
N GLY A 114 -7.50 -5.09 23.40
CA GLY A 114 -7.96 -6.44 23.08
C GLY A 114 -7.35 -7.03 21.80
N THR A 115 -6.49 -6.29 21.11
CA THR A 115 -5.82 -6.77 19.89
C THR A 115 -4.73 -7.79 20.26
N ARG A 116 -4.79 -8.98 19.66
CA ARG A 116 -3.77 -10.03 19.82
C ARG A 116 -2.50 -9.67 19.05
N MET A 117 -1.36 -9.60 19.76
CA MET A 117 -0.03 -9.42 19.19
C MET A 117 0.81 -10.69 19.37
N LEU A 118 1.46 -11.18 18.32
CA LEU A 118 2.41 -12.28 18.46
C LEU A 118 3.80 -11.74 18.77
N CYS A 119 4.49 -12.34 19.73
CA CYS A 119 5.86 -11.99 20.12
C CYS A 119 6.79 -13.20 20.00
N THR A 120 8.04 -12.99 19.60
CA THR A 120 9.12 -13.98 19.71
C THR A 120 9.89 -13.76 21.02
N LEU A 121 10.10 -14.85 21.76
CA LEU A 121 10.87 -14.90 23.00
C LEU A 121 12.36 -15.11 22.69
N LEU A 122 13.20 -14.21 23.17
CA LEU A 122 14.65 -14.25 23.02
C LEU A 122 15.32 -14.27 24.40
N GLU A 123 15.94 -15.38 24.75
CA GLU A 123 16.69 -15.53 26.00
C GLU A 123 18.11 -15.00 25.83
N VAL A 124 18.52 -14.10 26.70
CA VAL A 124 19.90 -13.61 26.76
C VAL A 124 20.71 -14.63 27.54
N LEU A 125 21.53 -15.40 26.81
CA LEU A 125 22.48 -16.34 27.40
C LEU A 125 23.60 -15.59 28.13
N ASP A 126 24.56 -16.34 28.67
CA ASP A 126 25.69 -15.79 29.42
C ASP A 126 26.72 -15.04 28.53
N ASN A 127 26.36 -13.82 28.13
CA ASN A 127 27.12 -12.92 27.28
C ASN A 127 28.20 -12.18 28.07
N HIS A 128 29.46 -12.28 27.63
CA HIS A 128 30.59 -11.56 28.21
C HIS A 128 31.44 -10.92 27.12
N VAL A 129 31.95 -9.72 27.38
CA VAL A 129 32.92 -9.06 26.50
C VAL A 129 34.27 -9.78 26.62
N ILE A 130 34.86 -10.20 25.51
CA ILE A 130 36.14 -10.94 25.48
C ILE A 130 37.29 -10.03 25.08
N SER A 131 37.06 -9.17 24.09
CA SER A 131 38.10 -8.26 23.61
C SER A 131 37.48 -7.07 22.87
N TYR A 132 38.20 -5.95 22.92
CA TYR A 132 37.97 -4.78 22.10
C TYR A 132 39.10 -4.63 21.08
N THR A 133 38.79 -4.22 19.86
CA THR A 133 39.76 -3.86 18.82
C THR A 133 39.46 -2.44 18.39
N ASP A 134 40.43 -1.55 18.47
CA ASP A 134 40.30 -0.15 18.08
C ASP A 134 40.04 0.00 16.56
N PRO A 135 39.44 1.12 16.12
CA PRO A 135 39.10 1.34 14.72
C PRO A 135 40.29 1.24 13.76
N GLU A 136 41.46 1.72 14.16
CA GLU A 136 42.64 1.74 13.29
C GLU A 136 43.20 0.35 13.06
N THR A 137 43.39 -0.41 14.15
CA THR A 137 43.86 -1.79 14.12
C THR A 137 42.87 -2.67 13.37
N TRP A 138 41.57 -2.51 13.61
CA TRP A 138 40.56 -3.29 12.92
C TRP A 138 40.54 -3.00 11.40
N TYR A 139 40.65 -1.74 11.02
CA TYR A 139 40.76 -1.32 9.62
C TYR A 139 42.04 -1.86 8.94
N LYS A 140 43.18 -1.83 9.63
CA LYS A 140 44.47 -2.30 9.09
C LYS A 140 44.46 -3.81 8.84
N HIS A 141 43.99 -4.59 9.81
CA HIS A 141 44.13 -6.06 9.81
C HIS A 141 42.92 -6.83 9.26
N SER A 142 41.76 -6.19 9.08
CA SER A 142 40.54 -6.88 8.64
C SER A 142 40.03 -6.37 7.29
N SER A 143 39.79 -7.29 6.35
CA SER A 143 39.06 -6.98 5.12
C SER A 143 37.63 -6.51 5.38
N VAL A 144 37.05 -6.91 6.52
CA VAL A 144 35.74 -6.47 7.00
C VAL A 144 35.83 -5.04 7.51
N GLY A 145 36.84 -4.72 8.33
CA GLY A 145 37.10 -3.35 8.80
C GLY A 145 37.28 -2.37 7.63
N LYS A 146 37.96 -2.79 6.55
CA LYS A 146 38.07 -1.99 5.32
C LYS A 146 36.74 -1.75 4.59
N LYS A 147 35.80 -2.70 4.67
CA LYS A 147 34.50 -2.64 3.97
C LYS A 147 33.40 -1.94 4.77
N GLU A 148 33.39 -2.09 6.09
CA GLU A 148 32.28 -1.63 6.93
C GLU A 148 32.24 -0.13 7.18
N GLY A 149 33.36 0.58 7.06
CA GLY A 149 33.32 2.03 7.10
C GLY A 149 34.61 2.64 7.61
N LEU A 150 34.91 3.81 7.04
CA LEU A 150 35.72 4.92 7.55
C LEU A 150 36.29 4.69 8.96
N LYS A 151 37.58 4.95 9.18
CA LYS A 151 38.39 4.90 10.44
C LYS A 151 37.70 5.43 11.72
N ARG A 152 36.51 4.95 12.05
CA ARG A 152 35.53 5.53 12.98
C ARG A 152 34.92 4.47 13.90
N LEU A 153 34.77 3.22 13.44
CA LEU A 153 34.19 2.13 14.23
C LEU A 153 35.26 1.12 14.64
N GLY A 154 35.25 0.74 15.92
CA GLY A 154 35.99 -0.39 16.46
C GLY A 154 35.13 -1.66 16.48
N ARG A 155 35.67 -2.73 17.05
CA ARG A 155 35.00 -4.03 17.16
C ARG A 155 35.06 -4.55 18.59
N ILE A 156 33.89 -4.86 19.15
CA ILE A 156 33.77 -5.64 20.39
C ILE A 156 33.51 -7.10 20.02
N THR A 157 34.24 -8.02 20.66
CA THR A 157 34.01 -9.47 20.58
C THR A 157 33.30 -9.93 21.85
N ILE A 158 32.15 -10.57 21.70
CA ILE A 158 31.32 -11.11 22.78
C ILE A 158 31.38 -12.63 22.73
N GLY A 159 31.57 -13.26 23.89
CA GLY A 159 31.47 -14.70 24.07
C GLY A 159 30.12 -15.07 24.69
N VAL A 160 29.52 -16.12 24.16
CA VAL A 160 28.14 -16.55 24.41
C VAL A 160 28.13 -17.99 24.88
N ASP A 161 27.35 -18.26 25.94
CA ASP A 161 27.13 -19.56 26.57
C ASP A 161 28.42 -20.18 27.16
N SER A 162 28.49 -20.22 28.50
CA SER A 162 29.63 -20.80 29.22
C SER A 162 29.67 -22.31 29.04
N ALA A 163 30.84 -22.86 28.73
CA ALA A 163 31.05 -24.29 28.58
C ALA A 163 32.30 -24.75 29.33
N ASP A 164 32.37 -26.05 29.60
CA ASP A 164 33.49 -26.68 30.28
C ASP A 164 34.81 -26.40 29.51
N PRO A 165 35.83 -25.83 30.17
CA PRO A 165 37.14 -25.62 29.59
C PRO A 165 37.76 -26.86 28.95
N GLN A 166 37.49 -28.06 29.45
CA GLN A 166 38.11 -29.29 28.96
C GLN A 166 37.75 -29.62 27.51
N LEU A 167 36.60 -29.15 27.03
CA LEU A 167 36.11 -29.38 25.67
C LEU A 167 36.92 -28.62 24.60
N PHE A 168 37.67 -27.60 25.00
CA PHE A 168 38.32 -26.66 24.09
C PHE A 168 39.84 -26.80 24.04
N THR A 169 40.42 -26.33 22.94
CA THR A 169 41.88 -26.28 22.77
C THR A 169 42.51 -25.23 23.70
N ALA A 170 43.77 -25.44 24.08
CA ALA A 170 44.50 -24.49 24.94
C ALA A 170 44.55 -23.08 24.34
N ALA A 171 44.72 -22.96 23.02
CA ALA A 171 44.70 -21.69 22.31
C ALA A 171 43.34 -20.98 22.43
N TYR A 172 42.23 -21.70 22.27
CA TYR A 172 40.89 -21.12 22.42
C TYR A 172 40.63 -20.69 23.86
N ARG A 173 40.99 -21.52 24.85
CA ARG A 173 40.92 -21.16 26.28
C ARG A 173 41.72 -19.89 26.61
N GLY A 174 42.88 -19.70 25.97
CA GLY A 174 43.75 -18.55 26.15
C GLY A 174 43.08 -17.20 25.87
N LEU A 175 42.09 -17.17 24.98
CA LEU A 175 41.31 -15.95 24.68
C LEU A 175 40.47 -15.51 25.89
N PHE A 176 39.87 -16.46 26.59
CA PHE A 176 38.96 -16.22 27.72
C PHE A 176 39.70 -16.01 29.03
N MET A 177 40.87 -16.65 29.19
CA MET A 177 41.72 -16.43 30.37
C MET A 177 42.14 -14.96 30.52
N LYS A 178 42.43 -14.26 29.41
CA LYS A 178 42.77 -12.83 29.44
C LYS A 178 41.62 -11.94 29.92
N ALA A 179 40.37 -12.34 29.65
CA ALA A 179 39.18 -11.64 30.09
C ALA A 179 38.68 -12.09 31.47
N GLY A 180 39.30 -13.13 32.07
CA GLY A 180 38.89 -13.67 33.37
C GLY A 180 37.56 -14.43 33.37
N VAL A 181 37.17 -15.04 32.25
CA VAL A 181 35.84 -15.71 32.10
C VAL A 181 35.96 -17.16 31.66
N LEU A 182 34.90 -17.97 31.83
CA LEU A 182 34.84 -19.32 31.26
C LEU A 182 34.91 -19.29 29.73
N PRO A 183 35.48 -20.34 29.11
CA PRO A 183 35.39 -20.54 27.67
C PRO A 183 33.94 -20.57 27.20
N LYS A 184 33.67 -19.81 26.15
CA LYS A 184 32.32 -19.67 25.60
C LYS A 184 32.14 -20.52 24.36
N ARG A 185 30.96 -21.12 24.17
CA ARG A 185 30.65 -21.97 23.01
C ARG A 185 30.69 -21.21 21.69
N LYS A 186 30.28 -19.94 21.71
CA LYS A 186 30.22 -19.10 20.51
C LYS A 186 30.89 -17.75 20.77
N LEU A 187 31.69 -17.30 19.80
CA LEU A 187 32.15 -15.92 19.70
C LEU A 187 31.32 -15.17 18.66
N ALA A 188 30.93 -13.96 18.99
CA ALA A 188 30.19 -13.00 18.20
C ALA A 188 30.95 -11.67 18.19
N SER A 189 30.73 -10.83 17.19
CA SER A 189 31.34 -9.50 17.19
C SER A 189 30.38 -8.42 16.70
N PHE A 190 30.47 -7.25 17.32
CA PHE A 190 29.67 -6.07 17.01
C PHE A 190 30.60 -4.92 16.68
N ALA A 191 30.25 -4.14 15.64
CA ALA A 191 30.92 -2.88 15.35
C ALA A 191 30.38 -1.82 16.31
N VAL A 192 31.28 -1.08 16.96
CA VAL A 192 30.93 -0.07 17.96
C VAL A 192 31.75 1.20 17.76
N THR A 193 31.25 2.32 18.23
CA THR A 193 32.04 3.56 18.29
C THR A 193 33.04 3.50 19.47
N PRO A 194 34.16 4.26 19.43
CA PRO A 194 35.20 4.17 20.46
C PRO A 194 34.76 4.59 21.88
N ASP A 195 33.83 5.53 21.95
CA ASP A 195 33.13 5.96 23.18
C ASP A 195 32.28 4.86 23.81
N ALA A 196 31.84 3.88 23.02
CA ALA A 196 31.06 2.73 23.47
C ALA A 196 31.94 1.49 23.78
N ALA A 197 33.24 1.68 23.98
CA ALA A 197 34.15 0.60 24.36
C ALA A 197 33.84 0.07 25.77
N ILE A 198 33.85 -1.26 25.93
CA ILE A 198 33.56 -1.94 27.21
C ILE A 198 34.76 -2.79 27.60
N ALA A 199 35.10 -2.79 28.88
CA ALA A 199 36.18 -3.59 29.43
C ALA A 199 35.95 -5.10 29.21
N PRO A 200 36.96 -5.86 28.75
CA PRO A 200 36.93 -7.32 28.72
C PRO A 200 36.55 -7.91 30.09
N GLY A 201 35.80 -9.00 30.09
CA GLY A 201 35.26 -9.65 31.28
C GLY A 201 33.91 -9.11 31.76
N THR A 202 33.44 -7.97 31.22
CA THR A 202 32.13 -7.41 31.59
C THR A 202 30.98 -8.31 31.08
N ARG A 203 30.05 -8.66 31.96
CA ARG A 203 28.82 -9.39 31.62
C ARG A 203 27.76 -8.45 31.05
N LEU A 204 27.00 -8.93 30.07
CA LEU A 204 25.90 -8.18 29.45
C LEU A 204 24.55 -8.82 29.79
N TYR A 205 23.60 -8.00 30.22
CA TYR A 205 22.26 -8.40 30.67
C TYR A 205 21.18 -7.97 29.69
N ALA A 206 19.96 -8.53 29.81
CA ALA A 206 18.79 -8.17 29.03
C ALA A 206 18.42 -6.68 29.13
N ASN A 207 18.62 -6.07 30.31
CA ASN A 207 18.42 -4.64 30.59
C ASN A 207 19.37 -3.72 29.81
N HIS A 208 20.29 -4.28 29.02
CA HIS A 208 20.97 -3.51 27.99
C HIS A 208 19.96 -2.80 27.05
N PHE A 209 18.81 -3.42 26.80
CA PHE A 209 17.72 -2.80 26.05
C PHE A 209 16.64 -2.25 26.99
N THR A 210 15.89 -1.27 26.47
CA THR A 210 14.75 -0.68 27.17
C THR A 210 13.43 -1.11 26.54
N ILE A 211 12.35 -1.02 27.31
CA ILE A 211 10.99 -1.29 26.87
C ILE A 211 10.62 -0.32 25.73
N GLY A 212 9.89 -0.79 24.71
CA GLY A 212 9.45 0.03 23.58
C GLY A 212 10.54 0.30 22.53
N GLN A 213 11.79 -0.07 22.81
CA GLN A 213 12.92 0.14 21.91
C GLN A 213 12.81 -0.69 20.62
N TYR A 214 13.11 -0.07 19.48
CA TYR A 214 13.26 -0.78 18.21
C TYR A 214 14.66 -1.38 18.06
N VAL A 215 14.70 -2.65 17.66
CA VAL A 215 15.94 -3.43 17.50
C VAL A 215 16.04 -4.02 16.10
N ASP A 216 17.27 -4.20 15.64
CA ASP A 216 17.59 -4.99 14.46
C ASP A 216 18.05 -6.37 14.90
N ILE A 217 17.41 -7.42 14.38
CA ILE A 217 17.69 -8.80 14.76
C ILE A 217 18.19 -9.57 13.54
N TRP A 218 19.30 -10.30 13.68
CA TRP A 218 19.81 -11.13 12.60
C TRP A 218 20.25 -12.51 13.06
N GLY A 219 20.18 -13.47 12.15
CA GLY A 219 20.46 -14.87 12.42
C GLY A 219 20.46 -15.69 11.15
N HIS A 220 20.80 -16.96 11.27
CA HIS A 220 20.65 -17.91 10.17
C HIS A 220 19.18 -18.27 10.01
N THR A 221 18.65 -18.18 8.80
CA THR A 221 17.33 -18.71 8.46
C THR A 221 17.31 -20.23 8.56
N ILE A 222 16.13 -20.80 8.83
CA ILE A 222 15.87 -22.24 8.77
C ILE A 222 16.44 -22.82 7.47
N ASP A 223 17.17 -23.93 7.57
CA ASP A 223 17.73 -24.64 6.44
C ASP A 223 16.67 -25.56 5.83
N TYR A 224 16.22 -25.25 4.61
CA TYR A 224 15.27 -26.07 3.86
C TYR A 224 15.96 -27.01 2.86
N GLY A 225 17.30 -27.01 2.81
CA GLY A 225 18.06 -27.80 1.85
C GLY A 225 17.81 -27.39 0.39
N PHE A 226 17.93 -28.35 -0.54
CA PHE A 226 17.73 -28.10 -1.97
C PHE A 226 16.24 -28.00 -2.32
N GLN A 227 15.79 -26.81 -2.71
CA GLN A 227 14.39 -26.52 -3.03
C GLN A 227 14.14 -26.23 -4.52
N GLY A 228 12.96 -26.63 -4.99
CA GLY A 228 12.47 -26.33 -6.34
C GLY A 228 12.08 -24.86 -6.52
N VAL A 229 11.90 -24.42 -7.76
CA VAL A 229 11.64 -23.00 -8.08
C VAL A 229 10.31 -22.46 -7.54
N MET A 230 9.31 -23.33 -7.36
CA MET A 230 8.02 -22.91 -6.79
C MET A 230 8.17 -22.51 -5.33
N VAL A 231 8.89 -23.29 -4.53
CA VAL A 231 9.10 -23.02 -3.09
C VAL A 231 10.14 -21.93 -2.90
N ARG A 232 11.28 -22.04 -3.59
CA ARG A 232 12.41 -21.10 -3.44
C ARG A 232 12.13 -19.69 -3.94
N TRP A 233 11.37 -19.57 -5.03
CA TRP A 233 11.18 -18.30 -5.74
C TRP A 233 9.71 -17.90 -5.95
N GLY A 234 8.75 -18.69 -5.47
CA GLY A 234 7.33 -18.40 -5.62
C GLY A 234 6.81 -18.52 -7.07
N PHE A 235 7.46 -19.32 -7.92
CA PHE A 235 6.98 -19.52 -9.30
C PHE A 235 5.62 -20.23 -9.32
N LYS A 236 4.71 -19.80 -10.20
CA LYS A 236 3.37 -20.38 -10.33
C LYS A 236 3.36 -21.85 -10.78
N GLY A 237 4.38 -22.27 -11.55
CA GLY A 237 4.40 -23.59 -12.20
C GLY A 237 3.51 -23.63 -13.45
N MET A 238 3.22 -24.83 -13.95
CA MET A 238 2.32 -25.07 -15.09
C MET A 238 0.97 -25.64 -14.60
N PRO A 239 -0.11 -25.55 -15.39
CA PRO A 239 -1.40 -26.14 -15.06
C PRO A 239 -1.30 -27.64 -14.70
N LYS A 240 -2.24 -28.09 -13.86
CA LYS A 240 -2.34 -29.51 -13.48
C LYS A 240 -2.98 -30.37 -14.59
N THR A 241 -3.86 -29.78 -15.40
CA THR A 241 -4.69 -30.44 -16.43
C THR A 241 -4.37 -29.89 -17.84
N HIS A 242 -5.15 -30.28 -18.86
CA HIS A 242 -5.03 -29.84 -20.27
C HIS A 242 -3.76 -30.31 -21.02
N GLY A 243 -3.38 -31.58 -20.85
CA GLY A 243 -2.30 -32.20 -21.66
C GLY A 243 -0.87 -31.83 -21.24
N VAL A 244 -0.70 -31.14 -20.11
CA VAL A 244 0.62 -30.78 -19.56
C VAL A 244 1.32 -32.04 -19.01
N THR A 245 2.39 -32.50 -19.69
CA THR A 245 3.11 -33.72 -19.32
C THR A 245 4.44 -33.42 -18.59
N LYS A 246 4.61 -33.88 -17.34
CA LYS A 246 5.87 -33.86 -16.56
C LYS A 246 6.54 -32.48 -16.37
N THR A 247 5.78 -31.38 -16.48
CA THR A 247 6.30 -30.00 -16.39
C THR A 247 5.69 -29.13 -15.28
N HIS A 248 4.78 -29.69 -14.47
CA HIS A 248 3.98 -28.96 -13.47
C HIS A 248 4.77 -28.02 -12.55
N ARG A 249 6.00 -28.40 -12.15
CA ARG A 249 6.84 -27.65 -11.19
C ARG A 249 8.14 -27.10 -11.80
N ARG A 250 8.27 -27.13 -13.13
CA ARG A 250 9.48 -26.66 -13.85
C ARG A 250 9.49 -25.12 -13.96
N PRO A 251 10.68 -24.50 -14.13
CA PRO A 251 10.80 -23.04 -14.27
C PRO A 251 10.24 -22.45 -15.56
N GLY A 252 10.00 -23.27 -16.60
CA GLY A 252 9.71 -22.78 -17.95
C GLY A 252 10.98 -22.23 -18.62
N ALA A 253 10.83 -21.18 -19.43
CA ALA A 253 11.93 -20.58 -20.16
C ALA A 253 12.94 -19.86 -19.24
N ILE A 254 14.23 -20.16 -19.40
CA ILE A 254 15.31 -19.63 -18.54
C ILE A 254 15.98 -18.38 -19.12
N GLY A 255 15.82 -18.10 -20.41
CA GLY A 255 16.40 -16.96 -21.11
C GLY A 255 15.76 -16.76 -22.49
N THR A 256 16.18 -15.72 -23.19
CA THR A 256 15.84 -15.46 -24.59
C THR A 256 16.92 -16.06 -25.49
N SER A 257 16.56 -16.52 -26.68
CA SER A 257 17.50 -17.10 -27.65
C SER A 257 18.57 -16.11 -28.10
N GLY A 258 18.23 -14.81 -28.19
CA GLY A 258 19.13 -13.76 -28.70
C GLY A 258 20.39 -13.52 -27.86
N ASP A 259 20.33 -13.71 -26.53
CA ASP A 259 21.49 -13.48 -25.65
C ASP A 259 22.41 -14.72 -25.57
N ALA A 260 21.95 -15.89 -26.05
CA ALA A 260 22.63 -17.20 -26.00
C ALA A 260 23.26 -17.61 -24.65
N CYS A 261 22.88 -16.95 -23.56
CA CYS A 261 23.39 -17.18 -22.22
C CYS A 261 22.29 -17.03 -21.16
N VAL A 262 22.51 -17.60 -19.98
CA VAL A 262 21.66 -17.37 -18.81
C VAL A 262 22.21 -16.19 -18.03
N LYS A 263 21.40 -15.14 -17.86
CA LYS A 263 21.80 -13.95 -17.10
C LYS A 263 22.23 -14.31 -15.67
N PRO A 264 23.38 -13.80 -15.17
CA PRO A 264 23.78 -13.99 -13.78
C PRO A 264 22.66 -13.56 -12.82
N GLY A 265 22.45 -14.35 -11.76
CA GLY A 265 21.35 -14.10 -10.81
C GLY A 265 19.97 -14.58 -11.25
N LYS A 266 19.85 -15.28 -12.40
CA LYS A 266 18.59 -15.93 -12.80
C LYS A 266 18.09 -16.86 -11.68
N LYS A 267 16.80 -16.72 -11.35
CA LYS A 267 16.09 -17.54 -10.36
C LYS A 267 16.01 -19.00 -10.82
N MET A 268 16.72 -19.88 -10.13
CA MET A 268 16.88 -21.32 -10.42
C MET A 268 16.71 -22.18 -9.17
N PRO A 269 16.37 -23.48 -9.28
CA PRO A 269 16.30 -24.36 -8.10
C PRO A 269 17.66 -24.45 -7.40
N GLY A 270 17.65 -24.75 -6.12
CA GLY A 270 18.90 -24.83 -5.34
C GLY A 270 18.66 -24.67 -3.85
N HIS A 271 19.76 -24.54 -3.10
CA HIS A 271 19.70 -24.40 -1.65
C HIS A 271 18.87 -23.19 -1.21
N MET A 272 17.94 -23.40 -0.29
CA MET A 272 17.09 -22.38 0.31
C MET A 272 17.29 -22.43 1.82
N GLY A 273 17.54 -21.27 2.44
CA GLY A 273 17.78 -21.20 3.86
C GLY A 273 19.26 -21.34 4.23
N SER A 274 19.54 -21.45 5.53
CA SER A 274 20.90 -21.37 6.12
C SER A 274 21.66 -20.07 5.79
N GLU A 275 20.94 -19.04 5.34
CA GLU A 275 21.50 -17.72 5.02
C GLU A 275 21.34 -16.75 6.18
N TRP A 276 22.27 -15.82 6.32
CA TRP A 276 22.12 -14.70 7.24
C TRP A 276 21.04 -13.76 6.75
N ARG A 277 20.05 -13.49 7.61
CA ARG A 277 19.00 -12.49 7.35
C ARG A 277 18.87 -11.57 8.55
N VAL A 278 18.55 -10.31 8.25
CA VAL A 278 18.31 -9.25 9.24
C VAL A 278 16.85 -8.83 9.12
N ILE A 279 16.19 -8.71 10.24
CA ILE A 279 14.91 -8.04 10.39
C ILE A 279 15.19 -6.67 10.95
N ARG A 280 14.77 -5.65 10.22
CA ARG A 280 14.81 -4.26 10.64
C ARG A 280 13.38 -3.79 10.84
N GLY A 281 13.14 -2.96 11.85
CA GLY A 281 11.83 -2.40 12.16
C GLY A 281 11.35 -1.36 11.12
N LEU A 282 11.22 -1.71 9.85
CA LEU A 282 10.82 -0.79 8.77
C LEU A 282 9.36 -0.35 8.90
N GLN A 283 9.18 0.96 8.99
CA GLN A 283 7.90 1.66 8.84
C GLN A 283 7.55 1.75 7.36
N VAL A 284 6.37 1.28 7.00
CA VAL A 284 5.79 1.55 5.69
C VAL A 284 5.36 3.01 5.71
N PHE A 285 6.04 3.82 4.90
CA PHE A 285 5.53 5.14 4.53
C PHE A 285 4.38 4.94 3.55
N LEU A 286 3.21 5.46 3.92
CA LEU A 286 2.03 5.70 3.08
C LEU A 286 1.36 4.46 2.47
N VAL A 287 0.29 3.98 3.13
CA VAL A 287 -0.75 3.16 2.49
C VAL A 287 -1.81 4.13 1.98
N LEU A 288 -1.67 4.55 0.72
CA LEU A 288 -2.78 5.10 -0.04
C LEU A 288 -3.70 3.92 -0.42
N THR A 289 -4.96 4.03 -0.02
CA THR A 289 -6.13 3.32 -0.57
C THR A 289 -6.04 1.81 -0.86
N GLY A 290 -6.56 1.00 0.07
CA GLY A 290 -7.55 -0.06 -0.20
C GLY A 290 -7.24 -1.26 -1.13
N ARG A 291 -6.09 -1.34 -1.81
CA ARG A 291 -5.72 -2.51 -2.64
C ARG A 291 -4.22 -2.74 -2.60
N ILE A 292 -3.81 -3.78 -1.86
CA ILE A 292 -2.49 -4.38 -2.04
C ILE A 292 -2.49 -5.07 -3.41
N VAL A 293 -2.13 -4.35 -4.46
CA VAL A 293 -1.63 -4.96 -5.70
C VAL A 293 -0.15 -5.26 -5.44
N VAL A 294 0.11 -6.38 -4.76
CA VAL A 294 1.45 -6.97 -4.80
C VAL A 294 1.69 -7.31 -6.27
N PRO A 295 2.74 -6.79 -6.93
CA PRO A 295 3.15 -7.40 -8.20
C PRO A 295 3.31 -8.91 -7.92
N PRO A 296 2.82 -9.80 -8.79
CA PRO A 296 2.69 -11.24 -8.52
C PRO A 296 4.07 -11.90 -8.49
N PHE A 297 4.88 -11.59 -7.48
CA PHE A 297 6.28 -11.96 -7.35
C PHE A 297 6.76 -12.01 -5.89
N PHE A 298 5.88 -12.16 -4.90
CA PHE A 298 6.25 -12.66 -3.57
C PHE A 298 5.04 -13.38 -2.96
N CYS A 299 4.94 -14.69 -3.25
CA CYS A 299 3.98 -15.57 -2.62
C CYS A 299 4.62 -16.14 -1.34
N CYS A 300 4.52 -15.39 -0.24
CA CYS A 300 4.57 -15.95 1.11
C CYS A 300 3.85 -14.98 2.06
N ALA A 301 2.68 -15.41 2.51
CA ALA A 301 1.97 -15.03 3.73
C ALA A 301 1.88 -13.54 4.12
N THR A 302 0.65 -13.03 4.11
CA THR A 302 0.04 -12.12 5.08
C THR A 302 0.91 -11.84 6.31
N THR A 303 1.80 -10.86 6.21
CA THR A 303 2.65 -10.41 7.32
C THR A 303 2.48 -8.90 7.41
N LEU A 304 1.40 -8.50 8.08
CA LEU A 304 1.19 -7.13 8.56
C LEU A 304 2.43 -6.72 9.36
N LEU A 305 3.18 -5.74 8.84
CA LEU A 305 4.03 -4.78 9.55
C LEU A 305 4.72 -5.31 10.82
N LEU A 306 5.67 -6.24 10.66
CA LEU A 306 6.45 -6.74 11.79
C LEU A 306 7.61 -5.79 12.12
N PHE A 307 7.35 -4.86 13.01
CA PHE A 307 8.40 -4.13 13.70
C PHE A 307 9.04 -5.04 14.76
N ALA A 308 10.35 -5.20 14.74
CA ALA A 308 11.07 -5.77 15.88
C ALA A 308 11.19 -4.68 16.97
N GLN A 309 10.19 -4.63 17.84
CA GLN A 309 10.12 -3.75 19.00
C GLN A 309 10.09 -4.60 20.27
N ILE A 310 10.86 -4.24 21.29
CA ILE A 310 10.83 -4.95 22.57
C ILE A 310 9.57 -4.48 23.33
N VAL A 311 8.66 -5.41 23.60
CA VAL A 311 7.36 -5.10 24.24
C VAL A 311 7.34 -5.46 25.71
N ARG A 312 8.15 -6.45 26.11
CA ARG A 312 8.29 -6.89 27.49
C ARG A 312 9.72 -7.39 27.73
N ILE A 313 10.24 -7.17 28.92
CA ILE A 313 11.52 -7.71 29.40
C ILE A 313 11.26 -8.43 30.72
N ASN A 314 11.69 -9.68 30.83
CA ASN A 314 11.76 -10.39 32.11
C ASN A 314 13.22 -10.39 32.56
N VAL A 315 13.50 -9.66 33.65
CA VAL A 315 14.84 -9.41 34.16
C VAL A 315 15.39 -10.66 34.86
N LYS A 316 14.54 -11.39 35.58
CA LYS A 316 14.93 -12.59 36.34
C LYS A 316 15.43 -13.71 35.42
N ASP A 317 14.67 -14.02 34.38
CA ASP A 317 14.98 -15.08 33.42
C ASP A 317 15.80 -14.58 32.22
N GLN A 318 16.09 -13.27 32.17
CA GLN A 318 16.86 -12.62 31.10
C GLN A 318 16.23 -12.82 29.72
N VAL A 319 14.90 -12.68 29.61
CA VAL A 319 14.14 -12.91 28.37
C VAL A 319 13.58 -11.61 27.79
N LEU A 320 13.82 -11.38 26.51
CA LEU A 320 13.27 -10.28 25.72
C LEU A 320 12.08 -10.76 24.90
N TYR A 321 10.96 -10.04 24.97
CA TYR A 321 9.77 -10.28 24.17
C TYR A 321 9.75 -9.29 23.01
N VAL A 322 10.03 -9.78 21.80
CA VAL A 322 10.07 -8.94 20.60
C VAL A 322 8.80 -9.10 19.80
N LYS A 323 8.19 -8.00 19.38
CA LYS A 323 7.01 -7.98 18.52
C LYS A 323 7.28 -8.68 17.18
N GLY A 324 6.37 -9.56 16.79
CA GLY A 324 6.39 -10.33 15.56
C GLY A 324 6.98 -11.73 15.67
N THR A 325 6.75 -12.54 14.63
CA THR A 325 7.19 -13.95 14.56
C THR A 325 8.33 -14.20 13.58
N ALA A 326 8.70 -13.18 12.79
CA ALA A 326 9.57 -13.36 11.63
C ALA A 326 11.05 -13.57 11.98
N VAL A 327 11.45 -13.46 13.27
CA VAL A 327 12.85 -13.61 13.74
C VAL A 327 13.54 -14.78 13.06
N PRO A 328 14.68 -14.58 12.37
CA PRO A 328 15.30 -15.62 11.57
C PRO A 328 15.78 -16.78 12.44
N GLY A 329 15.61 -18.00 11.93
CA GLY A 329 16.11 -19.21 12.55
C GLY A 329 15.04 -20.05 13.22
N ASP A 330 15.41 -21.30 13.52
CA ASP A 330 14.56 -22.27 14.22
C ASP A 330 14.56 -22.00 15.73
N VAL A 331 13.71 -22.71 16.47
CA VAL A 331 13.77 -22.74 17.95
C VAL A 331 15.15 -23.23 18.39
N ASN A 332 15.68 -22.64 19.46
CA ASN A 332 17.03 -22.79 20.01
C ASN A 332 18.19 -22.28 19.14
N SER A 333 17.92 -21.66 18.00
CA SER A 333 18.98 -21.01 17.22
C SER A 333 19.48 -19.72 17.89
N LEU A 334 20.77 -19.42 17.72
CA LEU A 334 21.37 -18.17 18.19
C LEU A 334 21.06 -17.03 17.22
N VAL A 335 20.53 -15.94 17.76
CA VAL A 335 20.22 -14.70 17.05
C VAL A 335 20.97 -13.54 17.69
N TYR A 336 21.22 -12.51 16.91
CA TYR A 336 21.98 -11.34 17.30
C TYR A 336 21.02 -10.17 17.31
N VAL A 337 21.04 -9.39 18.38
CA VAL A 337 20.12 -8.27 18.61
C VAL A 337 20.96 -7.03 18.83
N LYS A 338 20.62 -5.92 18.18
CA LYS A 338 21.26 -4.62 18.39
C LYS A 338 20.24 -3.49 18.23
N ASP A 339 20.62 -2.28 18.60
CA ASP A 339 19.80 -1.09 18.36
C ASP A 339 19.48 -0.89 16.87
N SER A 340 18.27 -0.42 16.55
CA SER A 340 17.89 -0.27 15.13
C SER A 340 18.77 0.74 14.40
N CYS A 341 19.23 0.37 13.20
CA CYS A 341 20.03 1.28 12.37
C CYS A 341 19.18 2.39 11.73
N ILE A 342 17.85 2.28 11.79
CA ILE A 342 16.89 3.22 11.18
C ILE A 342 16.86 4.51 12.00
N ILE A 343 17.30 5.63 11.40
CA ILE A 343 17.50 6.93 12.07
C ILE A 343 16.29 7.37 12.93
N PRO A 344 15.04 7.44 12.43
CA PRO A 344 13.90 7.90 13.24
C PRO A 344 13.50 6.94 14.37
N LYS A 345 14.05 5.73 14.39
CA LYS A 345 13.74 4.68 15.38
C LYS A 345 14.89 4.39 16.32
N ARG A 346 16.00 5.13 16.19
CA ARG A 346 17.10 5.02 17.14
C ARG A 346 16.63 5.50 18.50
N VAL A 347 16.94 4.68 19.50
CA VAL A 347 16.72 5.04 20.90
C VAL A 347 17.50 6.30 21.22
N GLN A 348 16.85 7.23 21.92
CA GLN A 348 17.48 8.43 22.45
C GLN A 348 17.92 8.11 23.89
N ASN A 349 19.17 8.41 24.24
CA ASN A 349 19.72 8.23 25.58
C ASN A 349 19.52 6.82 26.21
N PRO A 350 20.00 5.73 25.58
CA PRO A 350 19.93 4.41 26.17
C PRO A 350 20.98 4.20 27.29
N HIS A 351 20.90 3.11 28.05
CA HIS A 351 21.98 2.70 28.96
C HIS A 351 23.32 2.58 28.18
N PHE A 352 24.31 3.40 28.55
CA PHE A 352 25.53 3.56 27.76
C PHE A 352 26.78 3.52 28.66
N PRO A 353 27.83 2.77 28.30
CA PRO A 353 27.97 1.91 27.11
C PRO A 353 27.12 0.63 27.17
N THR A 354 26.75 0.19 28.37
CA THR A 354 25.81 -0.90 28.66
C THR A 354 25.19 -0.67 30.04
N TYR A 355 24.16 -1.44 30.39
CA TYR A 355 23.59 -1.46 31.74
C TYR A 355 24.53 -2.18 32.74
N TYR A 356 24.74 -1.59 33.91
CA TYR A 356 25.53 -2.11 35.02
C TYR A 356 24.66 -2.22 36.28
N PRO A 357 24.28 -3.44 36.72
CA PRO A 357 23.34 -3.60 37.84
C PRO A 357 23.80 -2.87 39.11
N ASN A 358 25.07 -2.98 39.49
CA ASN A 358 25.57 -2.32 40.71
C ASN A 358 25.58 -0.79 40.65
N LYS A 359 25.70 -0.17 39.47
CA LYS A 359 25.77 1.30 39.34
C LYS A 359 24.40 1.92 39.08
N ASP A 360 23.59 1.22 38.28
CA ASP A 360 22.30 1.73 37.82
C ASP A 360 21.17 1.44 38.83
N ASP A 361 21.30 0.41 39.67
CA ASP A 361 20.27 0.00 40.63
C ASP A 361 20.43 0.62 42.03
N GLU A 362 21.50 1.38 42.32
CA GLU A 362 21.81 1.91 43.67
C GLU A 362 20.64 2.69 44.32
N HIS A 363 19.67 3.17 43.52
CA HIS A 363 18.49 3.89 44.01
C HIS A 363 17.14 3.38 43.46
N LYS A 364 17.09 2.27 42.68
CA LYS A 364 15.85 1.76 42.09
C LYS A 364 15.84 0.24 42.07
N GLN A 365 14.98 -0.36 42.89
CA GLN A 365 14.61 -1.76 42.71
C GLN A 365 13.82 -1.86 41.40
N LEU A 366 14.45 -2.42 40.36
CA LEU A 366 13.77 -2.65 39.08
C LEU A 366 12.71 -3.74 39.25
N ASP A 367 11.56 -3.53 38.60
CA ASP A 367 10.51 -4.54 38.53
C ASP A 367 11.04 -5.83 37.88
N GLU A 368 10.62 -6.98 38.40
CA GLU A 368 11.03 -8.29 37.85
C GLU A 368 10.66 -8.43 36.36
N GLU A 369 9.54 -7.83 35.98
CA GLU A 369 9.03 -7.77 34.63
C GLU A 369 8.61 -6.36 34.24
N GLN A 370 8.96 -6.01 33.02
CA GLN A 370 8.87 -4.67 32.46
C GLN A 370 7.98 -4.73 31.21
N PHE A 371 6.92 -3.92 31.13
CA PHE A 371 5.90 -3.94 30.05
C PHE A 371 5.76 -2.58 29.37
N VAL A 372 5.49 -2.56 28.05
CA VAL A 372 5.03 -1.34 27.35
C VAL A 372 3.63 -0.98 27.84
N ASP A 373 3.32 0.31 28.00
CA ASP A 373 2.01 0.80 28.48
C ASP A 373 0.79 0.26 27.71
N GLU A 374 0.94 0.04 26.41
CA GLU A 374 -0.11 -0.53 25.53
C GLU A 374 -0.38 -2.01 25.80
N LEU A 375 0.54 -2.72 26.45
CA LEU A 375 0.45 -4.16 26.69
C LEU A 375 -0.38 -4.44 27.94
N PHE A 376 -1.30 -5.40 27.83
CA PHE A 376 -2.07 -5.90 28.96
C PHE A 376 -1.18 -6.80 29.84
N ASN A 377 -1.10 -6.49 31.13
CA ASN A 377 -0.44 -7.37 32.09
C ASN A 377 -1.41 -8.47 32.52
N PHE A 378 -0.98 -9.73 32.48
CA PHE A 378 -1.84 -10.86 32.85
C PHE A 378 -2.24 -10.87 34.34
N SER A 379 -1.57 -10.08 35.18
CA SER A 379 -1.96 -9.84 36.57
C SER A 379 -3.05 -8.78 36.74
N ASP A 380 -3.32 -7.96 35.72
CA ASP A 380 -4.38 -6.94 35.75
C ASP A 380 -5.77 -7.60 35.62
N PRO A 381 -6.85 -6.94 36.12
CA PRO A 381 -8.21 -7.43 35.92
C PRO A 381 -8.57 -7.54 34.43
N THR A 382 -9.49 -8.45 34.10
CA THR A 382 -9.98 -8.67 32.74
C THR A 382 -10.45 -7.36 32.09
N ILE A 383 -10.03 -7.13 30.84
CA ILE A 383 -10.43 -5.94 30.07
C ILE A 383 -11.95 -5.97 29.83
N GLU A 384 -12.65 -4.97 30.33
CA GLU A 384 -14.06 -4.73 30.03
C GLU A 384 -14.19 -3.56 29.07
N PHE A 385 -14.66 -3.83 27.86
CA PHE A 385 -15.11 -2.77 26.97
C PHE A 385 -16.52 -2.39 27.39
N PRO A 386 -16.80 -1.12 27.74
CA PRO A 386 -18.16 -0.71 28.01
C PRO A 386 -19.01 -1.09 26.79
N LYS A 387 -20.10 -1.84 27.01
CA LYS A 387 -21.08 -2.07 25.96
C LYS A 387 -21.54 -0.69 25.52
N GLU A 388 -21.18 -0.28 24.30
CA GLU A 388 -21.74 0.94 23.73
C GLU A 388 -23.25 0.80 23.84
N ASP A 389 -23.86 1.71 24.60
CA ASP A 389 -25.31 1.83 24.61
C ASP A 389 -25.74 1.94 23.15
N GLU A 390 -26.58 1.00 22.68
CA GLU A 390 -27.23 1.07 21.36
C GLU A 390 -27.97 2.41 21.14
N LYS A 391 -28.12 3.21 22.20
CA LYS A 391 -28.67 4.56 22.19
C LYS A 391 -27.74 5.64 21.62
N THR A 392 -26.42 5.46 21.57
CA THR A 392 -25.49 6.46 20.99
C THR A 392 -25.15 6.25 19.52
N MET A 393 -25.50 5.11 18.91
CA MET A 393 -25.42 4.92 17.43
C MET A 393 -26.67 5.39 16.67
N LYS A 394 -27.65 5.96 17.37
CA LYS A 394 -28.75 6.72 16.77
C LYS A 394 -28.31 8.17 16.57
N TRP A 395 -27.98 8.52 15.32
CA TRP A 395 -27.76 9.89 14.82
C TRP A 395 -26.43 10.57 15.22
N GLN A 396 -25.32 10.24 14.53
CA GLN A 396 -24.56 11.32 13.87
C GLN A 396 -25.24 11.62 12.53
N THR A 397 -26.48 12.06 12.64
CA THR A 397 -27.28 12.57 11.55
C THR A 397 -27.38 14.06 11.80
N VAL A 398 -27.14 14.84 10.75
CA VAL A 398 -27.20 16.31 10.72
C VAL A 398 -26.01 17.05 11.38
N ARG A 399 -24.77 16.73 11.00
CA ARG A 399 -23.91 17.84 10.55
C ARG A 399 -24.40 18.13 9.13
N GLY A 400 -24.86 19.35 8.88
CA GLY A 400 -25.52 19.72 7.61
C GLY A 400 -24.64 19.29 6.44
N LYS A 401 -25.05 18.21 5.76
CA LYS A 401 -24.20 17.56 4.76
C LYS A 401 -24.15 18.47 3.55
N GLY A 402 -23.05 19.20 3.39
CA GLY A 402 -22.89 20.09 2.26
C GLY A 402 -22.62 19.30 0.99
N CYS A 403 -23.39 19.56 -0.06
CA CYS A 403 -23.20 18.98 -1.39
C CYS A 403 -22.81 20.08 -2.38
N LEU A 404 -21.64 19.97 -3.01
CA LEU A 404 -21.22 20.88 -4.08
C LEU A 404 -21.58 20.29 -5.45
N VAL A 405 -22.41 20.98 -6.23
CA VAL A 405 -22.76 20.61 -7.61
C VAL A 405 -22.02 21.53 -8.59
N LEU A 406 -21.20 20.95 -9.47
CA LEU A 406 -20.58 21.69 -10.58
C LEU A 406 -21.63 21.95 -11.67
N ALA A 407 -21.92 23.23 -11.93
CA ALA A 407 -22.91 23.62 -12.93
C ALA A 407 -22.29 23.74 -14.33
N GLU A 408 -22.87 23.02 -15.29
CA GLU A 408 -22.47 23.11 -16.71
C GLU A 408 -23.42 24.07 -17.44
N HIS A 409 -22.89 25.06 -18.15
CA HIS A 409 -23.64 26.09 -18.86
C HIS A 409 -22.97 26.47 -20.19
N ASP A 410 -23.72 27.10 -21.09
CA ASP A 410 -23.21 27.62 -22.37
C ASP A 410 -22.83 29.12 -22.33
N GLY A 411 -22.90 29.72 -21.14
CA GLY A 411 -22.66 31.16 -20.90
C GLY A 411 -23.95 31.98 -20.82
N SER A 412 -25.09 31.40 -21.25
CA SER A 412 -26.40 32.03 -21.18
C SER A 412 -27.43 31.19 -20.41
N GLN A 413 -27.43 29.88 -20.63
CA GLN A 413 -28.38 28.93 -20.07
C GLN A 413 -27.66 27.78 -19.35
N VAL A 414 -28.28 27.31 -18.28
CA VAL A 414 -27.85 26.13 -17.53
C VAL A 414 -28.26 24.88 -18.29
N SER A 415 -27.36 23.90 -18.39
CA SER A 415 -27.70 22.63 -19.01
C SER A 415 -28.79 21.88 -18.22
N PRO A 416 -29.77 21.25 -18.89
CA PRO A 416 -30.78 20.43 -18.21
C PRO A 416 -30.17 19.29 -17.36
N ALA A 417 -29.00 18.79 -17.75
CA ALA A 417 -28.26 17.78 -17.01
C ALA A 417 -27.81 18.26 -15.62
N THR A 418 -27.49 19.56 -15.50
CA THR A 418 -27.16 20.18 -14.20
C THR A 418 -28.38 20.22 -13.29
N LEU A 419 -29.57 20.52 -13.81
CA LEU A 419 -30.81 20.52 -13.03
C LEU A 419 -31.14 19.14 -12.43
N SER A 420 -30.85 18.07 -13.18
CA SER A 420 -30.96 16.69 -12.68
C SER A 420 -29.90 16.36 -11.62
N ALA A 421 -28.68 16.89 -11.76
CA ALA A 421 -27.63 16.72 -10.75
C ALA A 421 -27.95 17.47 -9.45
N ILE A 422 -28.59 18.65 -9.53
CA ILE A 422 -29.10 19.39 -8.36
C ILE A 422 -30.14 18.56 -7.60
N ASN A 423 -31.08 17.93 -8.30
CA ASN A 423 -32.09 17.07 -7.66
C ASN A 423 -31.44 15.85 -6.97
N ALA A 424 -30.41 15.27 -7.58
CA ALA A 424 -29.64 14.20 -6.95
C ALA A 424 -28.89 14.69 -5.70
N GLY A 425 -28.34 15.91 -5.73
CA GLY A 425 -27.68 16.54 -4.58
C GLY A 425 -28.63 16.80 -3.42
N ASP A 426 -29.86 17.23 -3.69
CA ASP A 426 -30.91 17.50 -2.68
C ASP A 426 -31.23 16.26 -1.83
N LYS A 427 -31.05 15.05 -2.40
CA LYS A 427 -31.18 13.78 -1.66
C LYS A 427 -30.04 13.47 -0.69
N LEU A 428 -28.88 14.14 -0.84
CA LEU A 428 -27.68 13.91 -0.02
C LEU A 428 -27.51 14.96 1.08
N GLY A 429 -27.97 16.19 0.83
CA GLY A 429 -27.96 17.30 1.78
C GLY A 429 -28.08 18.65 1.10
N ASP A 430 -27.58 19.70 1.76
CA ASP A 430 -27.73 21.08 1.31
C ASP A 430 -26.89 21.35 0.07
N VAL A 431 -27.54 21.72 -1.04
CA VAL A 431 -26.88 21.90 -2.34
C VAL A 431 -26.30 23.31 -2.49
N SER A 432 -25.00 23.39 -2.74
CA SER A 432 -24.30 24.57 -3.23
C SER A 432 -23.91 24.35 -4.70
N CYS A 433 -24.19 25.30 -5.58
CA CYS A 433 -23.81 25.19 -7.00
C CYS A 433 -22.56 26.01 -7.28
N LEU A 434 -21.54 25.42 -7.91
CA LEU A 434 -20.36 26.12 -8.38
C LEU A 434 -20.51 26.46 -9.87
N VAL A 435 -20.48 27.75 -10.18
CA VAL A 435 -20.51 28.31 -11.54
C VAL A 435 -19.13 28.88 -11.83
N VAL A 436 -18.52 28.43 -12.93
CA VAL A 436 -17.16 28.82 -13.35
C VAL A 436 -17.18 29.29 -14.79
N GLY A 437 -16.50 30.40 -15.10
CA GLY A 437 -16.42 30.87 -16.49
C GLY A 437 -16.11 32.36 -16.64
N GLU A 438 -16.48 32.91 -17.79
CA GLU A 438 -16.46 34.35 -18.07
C GLU A 438 -17.93 34.83 -18.13
N LYS A 439 -18.25 35.95 -17.45
CA LYS A 439 -19.59 36.59 -17.46
C LYS A 439 -20.71 35.62 -17.07
N CYS A 440 -20.63 35.05 -15.87
CA CYS A 440 -21.52 34.02 -15.35
C CYS A 440 -22.78 34.57 -14.66
N GLN A 441 -22.97 35.88 -14.62
CA GLN A 441 -24.05 36.53 -13.85
C GLN A 441 -25.46 36.07 -14.24
N THR A 442 -25.75 35.97 -15.55
CA THR A 442 -27.06 35.49 -16.05
C THR A 442 -27.35 34.04 -15.64
N VAL A 443 -26.32 33.19 -15.69
CA VAL A 443 -26.39 31.78 -15.29
C VAL A 443 -26.58 31.66 -13.78
N ALA A 444 -25.88 32.49 -12.99
CA ALA A 444 -26.03 32.53 -11.54
C ALA A 444 -27.45 32.94 -11.12
N GLU A 445 -28.02 33.96 -11.76
CA GLU A 445 -29.41 34.39 -11.55
C GLU A 445 -30.43 33.29 -11.88
N HIS A 446 -30.19 32.53 -12.95
CA HIS A 446 -31.04 31.39 -13.32
C HIS A 446 -30.97 30.27 -12.27
N LEU A 447 -29.76 29.94 -11.78
CA LEU A 447 -29.58 28.94 -10.71
C LEU A 447 -30.18 29.39 -9.38
N CYS A 448 -30.18 30.69 -9.07
CA CYS A 448 -30.78 31.20 -7.84
C CYS A 448 -32.28 30.94 -7.75
N LYS A 449 -32.97 30.93 -8.90
CA LYS A 449 -34.41 30.64 -8.99
C LYS A 449 -34.71 29.15 -8.95
N THR A 450 -33.70 28.28 -9.06
CA THR A 450 -33.88 26.82 -9.08
C THR A 450 -34.13 26.29 -7.67
N LYS A 451 -35.19 25.50 -7.50
CA LYS A 451 -35.53 24.90 -6.20
C LYS A 451 -34.47 23.90 -5.75
N GLY A 452 -34.11 23.94 -4.46
CA GLY A 452 -33.16 23.02 -3.83
C GLY A 452 -31.73 23.56 -3.71
N VAL A 453 -31.40 24.67 -4.40
CA VAL A 453 -30.10 25.32 -4.29
C VAL A 453 -30.09 26.30 -3.11
N ARG A 454 -29.13 26.15 -2.20
CA ARG A 454 -28.94 27.03 -1.02
C ARG A 454 -28.06 28.23 -1.35
N SER A 455 -26.94 27.99 -2.04
CA SER A 455 -26.00 29.04 -2.43
C SER A 455 -25.40 28.76 -3.81
N VAL A 456 -25.17 29.82 -4.58
CA VAL A 456 -24.50 29.78 -5.88
C VAL A 456 -23.14 30.43 -5.73
N LEU A 457 -22.08 29.62 -5.75
CA LEU A 457 -20.70 30.06 -5.74
C LEU A 457 -20.28 30.43 -7.16
N VAL A 458 -19.92 31.69 -7.37
CA VAL A 458 -19.51 32.19 -8.69
C VAL A 458 -18.02 32.53 -8.67
N THR A 459 -17.25 31.89 -9.56
CA THR A 459 -15.84 32.24 -9.81
C THR A 459 -15.68 32.64 -11.27
N GLU A 460 -15.43 33.92 -11.51
CA GLU A 460 -15.20 34.46 -12.85
C GLU A 460 -13.71 34.72 -13.11
N HIS A 461 -13.20 34.26 -14.24
CA HIS A 461 -11.85 34.57 -14.72
C HIS A 461 -11.71 34.27 -16.21
N GLU A 462 -10.97 35.09 -16.96
CA GLU A 462 -10.77 34.91 -18.42
C GLU A 462 -10.13 33.54 -18.74
N ALA A 463 -9.17 33.09 -17.93
CA ALA A 463 -8.54 31.78 -18.08
C ALA A 463 -9.51 30.57 -17.93
N LEU A 464 -10.73 30.78 -17.43
CA LEU A 464 -11.75 29.73 -17.36
C LEU A 464 -12.55 29.60 -18.66
N ARG A 465 -12.26 30.43 -19.67
CA ARG A 465 -12.80 30.30 -21.03
C ARG A 465 -12.42 28.93 -21.60
N GLY A 466 -13.42 28.07 -21.82
CA GLY A 466 -13.25 26.71 -22.33
C GLY A 466 -13.29 25.59 -21.28
N PHE A 467 -13.49 25.93 -20.00
CA PHE A 467 -13.70 24.96 -18.92
C PHE A 467 -12.61 23.88 -18.81
N LEU A 468 -11.33 24.29 -18.85
CA LEU A 468 -10.20 23.35 -18.76
C LEU A 468 -10.24 22.53 -17.46
N PRO A 469 -10.25 21.18 -17.52
CA PRO A 469 -10.38 20.33 -16.33
C PRO A 469 -9.28 20.53 -15.29
N GLU A 470 -8.07 20.93 -15.71
CA GLU A 470 -6.98 21.34 -14.83
C GLU A 470 -7.41 22.43 -13.85
N LEU A 471 -7.93 23.54 -14.39
CA LEU A 471 -8.29 24.76 -13.67
C LEU A 471 -9.59 24.57 -12.88
N VAL A 472 -10.59 23.92 -13.47
CA VAL A 472 -11.85 23.65 -12.76
C VAL A 472 -11.59 22.70 -11.58
N SER A 473 -10.71 21.70 -11.74
CA SER A 473 -10.37 20.79 -10.63
C SER A 473 -9.67 21.49 -9.46
N SER A 474 -8.82 22.50 -9.70
CA SER A 474 -8.16 23.26 -8.64
C SER A 474 -9.15 24.17 -7.90
N LEU A 475 -10.11 24.76 -8.62
CA LEU A 475 -11.18 25.54 -8.02
C LEU A 475 -12.09 24.70 -7.12
N ILE A 476 -12.52 23.50 -7.57
CA ILE A 476 -13.34 22.59 -6.75
C ILE A 476 -12.60 22.20 -5.47
N LEU A 477 -11.30 21.91 -5.55
CA LEU A 477 -10.49 21.60 -4.37
C LEU A 477 -10.35 22.80 -3.43
N SER A 478 -10.23 24.01 -3.96
CA SER A 478 -10.17 25.24 -3.17
C SER A 478 -11.50 25.49 -2.46
N CYS A 479 -12.63 25.28 -3.15
CA CYS A 479 -13.97 25.32 -2.55
C CYS A 479 -14.11 24.30 -1.42
N HIS A 480 -13.69 23.05 -1.67
CA HIS A 480 -13.77 21.98 -0.69
C HIS A 480 -12.88 22.24 0.54
N LYS A 481 -11.69 22.81 0.37
CA LYS A 481 -10.81 23.21 1.49
C LYS A 481 -11.40 24.31 2.36
N GLN A 482 -12.17 25.24 1.79
CA GLN A 482 -12.76 26.36 2.53
C GLN A 482 -14.06 25.96 3.24
N MET A 483 -14.93 25.21 2.57
CA MET A 483 -16.30 24.94 3.03
C MET A 483 -16.54 23.50 3.53
N HIS A 484 -15.59 22.58 3.33
CA HIS A 484 -15.66 21.18 3.79
C HIS A 484 -16.94 20.42 3.35
N PHE A 485 -17.22 20.40 2.05
CA PHE A 485 -18.35 19.62 1.49
C PHE A 485 -18.19 18.10 1.67
N ASP A 486 -19.26 17.41 2.04
CA ASP A 486 -19.31 15.95 2.19
C ASP A 486 -19.50 15.23 0.85
N ALA A 487 -20.16 15.88 -0.12
CA ALA A 487 -20.38 15.33 -1.46
C ALA A 487 -19.99 16.34 -2.55
N LEU A 488 -19.28 15.85 -3.58
CA LEU A 488 -18.92 16.61 -4.78
C LEU A 488 -19.56 15.94 -5.98
N ILE A 489 -20.45 16.65 -6.67
CA ILE A 489 -21.36 16.10 -7.68
C ILE A 489 -21.26 16.88 -8.99
N ALA A 490 -21.33 16.16 -10.11
CA ALA A 490 -21.50 16.73 -11.44
C ALA A 490 -22.41 15.83 -12.28
N ALA A 491 -22.95 16.35 -13.37
CA ALA A 491 -23.66 15.51 -14.33
C ALA A 491 -22.67 14.54 -15.02
N ALA A 492 -23.14 13.37 -15.42
CA ALA A 492 -22.35 12.34 -16.11
C ALA A 492 -22.13 12.65 -17.61
N THR A 493 -21.96 13.93 -17.97
CA THR A 493 -21.61 14.41 -19.32
C THR A 493 -20.11 14.28 -19.56
N SER A 494 -19.64 14.62 -20.77
CA SER A 494 -18.21 14.66 -21.09
C SER A 494 -17.43 15.62 -20.16
N PHE A 495 -18.03 16.75 -19.79
CA PHE A 495 -17.39 17.73 -18.91
C PHE A 495 -17.28 17.20 -17.47
N GLY A 496 -18.38 16.83 -16.82
CA GLY A 496 -18.34 16.28 -15.46
C GLY A 496 -17.45 15.02 -15.31
N LYS A 497 -17.46 14.13 -16.32
CA LYS A 497 -16.59 12.94 -16.36
C LYS A 497 -15.10 13.29 -16.59
N SER A 498 -14.78 14.45 -17.13
CA SER A 498 -13.40 14.93 -17.28
C SER A 498 -12.82 15.55 -16.00
N VAL A 499 -13.69 16.18 -15.18
CA VAL A 499 -13.28 16.98 -14.01
C VAL A 499 -13.26 16.15 -12.72
N LEU A 500 -14.37 15.51 -12.35
CA LEU A 500 -14.51 14.89 -11.02
C LEU A 500 -13.57 13.72 -10.73
N PRO A 501 -13.25 12.81 -11.68
CA PRO A 501 -12.24 11.79 -11.42
C PRO A 501 -10.86 12.37 -11.07
N ARG A 502 -10.51 13.54 -11.61
CA ARG A 502 -9.27 14.25 -11.27
C ARG A 502 -9.33 14.83 -9.85
N VAL A 503 -10.48 15.37 -9.43
CA VAL A 503 -10.69 15.85 -8.06
C VAL A 503 -10.59 14.69 -7.06
N ALA A 504 -11.26 13.57 -7.34
CA ALA A 504 -11.21 12.37 -6.51
C ALA A 504 -9.78 11.85 -6.33
N ALA A 505 -9.00 11.79 -7.43
CA ALA A 505 -7.60 11.38 -7.38
C ALA A 505 -6.74 12.33 -6.54
N LYS A 506 -7.01 13.65 -6.55
CA LYS A 506 -6.27 14.63 -5.74
C LYS A 506 -6.66 14.60 -4.25
N LEU A 507 -7.88 14.15 -3.92
CA LEU A 507 -8.35 13.96 -2.53
C LEU A 507 -8.03 12.56 -1.97
N ASP A 508 -7.49 11.66 -2.80
CA ASP A 508 -7.30 10.23 -2.48
C ASP A 508 -8.60 9.52 -2.06
N VAL A 509 -9.70 9.80 -2.77
CA VAL A 509 -11.02 9.17 -2.54
C VAL A 509 -11.54 8.48 -3.80
N GLY A 510 -12.43 7.51 -3.63
CA GLY A 510 -13.12 6.86 -4.74
C GLY A 510 -14.11 7.78 -5.45
N CYS A 511 -14.20 7.67 -6.78
CA CYS A 511 -15.23 8.34 -7.58
C CYS A 511 -16.27 7.32 -8.07
N ALA A 512 -17.53 7.45 -7.63
CA ALA A 512 -18.62 6.66 -8.19
C ALA A 512 -19.17 7.34 -9.44
N SER A 513 -18.70 6.89 -10.59
CA SER A 513 -19.20 7.40 -11.88
C SER A 513 -20.56 6.81 -12.31
N ASP A 514 -21.36 7.63 -12.97
CA ASP A 514 -22.63 7.26 -13.65
C ASP A 514 -23.70 6.66 -12.71
N VAL A 515 -23.94 7.33 -11.58
CA VAL A 515 -24.92 6.91 -10.57
C VAL A 515 -26.35 7.00 -11.12
N LEU A 516 -27.11 5.90 -10.99
CA LEU A 516 -28.52 5.76 -11.38
C LEU A 516 -29.46 6.12 -10.24
N GLU A 517 -29.12 5.70 -9.01
CA GLU A 517 -29.98 5.84 -7.83
C GLU A 517 -29.12 6.06 -6.58
N ILE A 518 -29.60 6.91 -5.67
CA ILE A 518 -29.03 7.16 -4.34
C ILE A 518 -29.97 6.48 -3.33
N LYS A 519 -29.51 5.39 -2.70
CA LYS A 519 -30.30 4.62 -1.71
C LYS A 519 -30.11 5.15 -0.29
N SER A 520 -28.89 5.55 0.03
CA SER A 520 -28.54 6.22 1.29
C SER A 520 -27.35 7.15 1.07
N PRO A 521 -26.98 8.00 2.04
CA PRO A 521 -25.85 8.93 1.90
C PRO A 521 -24.49 8.27 1.56
N GLU A 522 -24.36 6.96 1.75
CA GLU A 522 -23.14 6.20 1.45
C GLU A 522 -23.34 5.13 0.38
N VAL A 523 -24.60 4.79 0.04
CA VAL A 523 -24.93 3.65 -0.83
C VAL A 523 -25.55 4.13 -2.14
N PHE A 524 -24.87 3.80 -3.24
CA PHE A 524 -25.18 4.25 -4.58
C PHE A 524 -25.36 3.07 -5.54
N VAL A 525 -26.19 3.24 -6.56
CA VAL A 525 -26.39 2.25 -7.62
C VAL A 525 -25.82 2.79 -8.92
N ARG A 526 -25.00 2.01 -9.62
CA ARG A 526 -24.39 2.41 -10.91
C ARG A 526 -24.34 1.25 -11.90
N PRO A 527 -24.28 1.51 -13.21
CA PRO A 527 -24.03 0.47 -14.20
C PRO A 527 -22.54 0.07 -14.19
N ILE A 528 -22.30 -1.20 -14.48
CA ILE A 528 -21.00 -1.80 -14.79
C ILE A 528 -21.13 -2.59 -16.11
N TYR A 529 -20.01 -2.89 -16.75
CA TYR A 529 -19.97 -3.62 -18.03
C TYR A 529 -20.93 -3.05 -19.09
N ALA A 530 -20.83 -1.74 -19.36
CA ALA A 530 -21.69 -1.03 -20.32
C ALA A 530 -23.21 -1.13 -20.04
N GLY A 531 -23.60 -1.30 -18.78
CA GLY A 531 -24.99 -1.38 -18.38
C GLY A 531 -25.57 -2.80 -18.37
N ASN A 532 -24.77 -3.83 -18.66
CA ASN A 532 -25.17 -5.24 -18.53
C ASN A 532 -25.30 -5.69 -17.07
N GLY A 533 -24.56 -5.05 -16.16
CA GLY A 533 -24.69 -5.29 -14.72
C GLY A 533 -25.02 -3.98 -14.00
N ILE A 534 -25.82 -4.08 -12.94
CA ILE A 534 -26.09 -2.98 -12.02
C ILE A 534 -25.41 -3.33 -10.69
N ALA A 535 -24.50 -2.47 -10.24
CA ALA A 535 -23.78 -2.64 -8.97
C ALA A 535 -24.32 -1.67 -7.92
N THR A 536 -24.68 -2.19 -6.75
CA THR A 536 -24.91 -1.35 -5.55
C THR A 536 -23.59 -1.29 -4.78
N LEU A 537 -23.03 -0.08 -4.61
CA LEU A 537 -21.76 0.16 -3.94
C LEU A 537 -21.96 1.01 -2.69
N LYS A 538 -21.16 0.75 -1.66
CA LYS A 538 -21.03 1.60 -0.47
C LYS A 538 -19.69 2.32 -0.53
N LEU A 539 -19.68 3.65 -0.56
CA LEU A 539 -18.45 4.45 -0.47
C LEU A 539 -18.09 4.63 1.00
N LEU A 540 -16.87 4.23 1.38
CA LEU A 540 -16.36 4.34 2.76
C LEU A 540 -15.58 5.63 3.01
N ASP A 541 -15.14 6.31 1.95
CA ASP A 541 -14.33 7.53 2.05
C ASP A 541 -15.13 8.69 2.65
N PRO A 542 -14.50 9.62 3.39
CA PRO A 542 -15.22 10.71 4.05
C PRO A 542 -15.95 11.62 3.06
N VAL A 543 -15.34 11.89 1.91
CA VAL A 543 -15.90 12.75 0.86
C VAL A 543 -16.40 11.89 -0.30
N LYS A 544 -17.67 12.05 -0.69
CA LYS A 544 -18.30 11.30 -1.77
C LYS A 544 -18.17 12.05 -3.10
N VAL A 545 -17.40 11.53 -4.04
CA VAL A 545 -17.29 12.13 -5.39
C VAL A 545 -18.13 11.33 -6.37
N LEU A 546 -19.14 11.96 -6.98
CA LEU A 546 -20.19 11.29 -7.77
C LEU A 546 -20.41 11.97 -9.12
N THR A 547 -20.54 11.21 -10.21
CA THR A 547 -21.17 11.72 -11.44
C THR A 547 -22.56 11.12 -11.61
N ILE A 548 -23.57 11.96 -11.84
CA ILE A 548 -24.98 11.57 -11.84
C ILE A 548 -25.48 11.36 -13.25
N ARG A 549 -26.13 10.23 -13.51
CA ARG A 549 -26.78 9.99 -14.79
C ARG A 549 -28.04 10.82 -14.90
N SER A 550 -28.01 11.87 -15.72
CA SER A 550 -29.08 12.88 -15.81
C SER A 550 -30.45 12.30 -16.14
N THR A 551 -30.52 11.25 -16.96
CA THR A 551 -31.77 10.60 -17.38
C THR A 551 -32.53 9.89 -16.25
N CYS A 552 -31.84 9.50 -15.17
CA CYS A 552 -32.46 8.79 -14.04
C CYS A 552 -33.04 9.74 -12.97
N PHE A 553 -32.71 11.04 -13.04
CA PHE A 553 -33.16 12.04 -12.09
C PHE A 553 -33.98 13.11 -12.80
N LYS A 554 -35.17 13.40 -12.28
CA LYS A 554 -36.01 14.48 -12.82
C LYS A 554 -35.28 15.83 -12.67
N PRO A 555 -35.25 16.68 -13.71
CA PRO A 555 -34.71 18.04 -13.58
C PRO A 555 -35.40 18.80 -12.44
N SER A 556 -34.63 19.56 -11.66
CA SER A 556 -35.17 20.43 -10.62
C SER A 556 -35.99 21.57 -11.24
N PRO A 557 -37.14 21.96 -10.65
CA PRO A 557 -37.91 23.11 -11.11
C PRO A 557 -37.06 24.39 -11.10
N THR A 558 -37.07 25.14 -12.19
CA THR A 558 -36.32 26.40 -12.37
C THR A 558 -36.99 27.61 -11.69
N GLU A 559 -38.09 27.39 -10.98
CA GLU A 559 -38.84 28.41 -10.24
C GLU A 559 -39.02 27.98 -8.78
N GLY A 560 -39.07 28.97 -7.88
CA GLY A 560 -39.31 28.77 -6.43
C GLY A 560 -38.07 28.64 -5.55
N GLY A 561 -36.87 28.78 -6.11
CA GLY A 561 -35.62 28.93 -5.36
C GLY A 561 -35.35 30.37 -4.90
N SER A 562 -34.62 30.51 -3.80
CA SER A 562 -34.12 31.80 -3.28
C SER A 562 -32.68 31.64 -2.79
N ALA A 563 -31.81 31.09 -3.64
CA ALA A 563 -30.41 30.86 -3.29
C ALA A 563 -29.63 32.17 -3.17
N GLU A 564 -28.63 32.21 -2.29
CA GLU A 564 -27.72 33.35 -2.16
C GLU A 564 -26.55 33.24 -3.15
N ILE A 565 -26.25 34.32 -3.89
CA ILE A 565 -25.05 34.38 -4.74
C ILE A 565 -23.86 34.78 -3.87
N VAL A 566 -22.88 33.90 -3.75
CA VAL A 566 -21.66 34.11 -2.96
C VAL A 566 -20.45 34.06 -3.88
N ALA A 567 -19.47 34.93 -3.66
CA ALA A 567 -18.21 34.91 -4.39
C ALA A 567 -17.43 33.62 -4.08
N GLY A 568 -17.12 32.83 -5.11
CA GLY A 568 -16.31 31.62 -4.99
C GLY A 568 -14.81 31.93 -4.76
N PRO A 569 -13.98 30.90 -4.49
CA PRO A 569 -12.54 31.09 -4.35
C PRO A 569 -11.94 31.65 -5.64
N LYS A 570 -10.95 32.55 -5.48
CA LYS A 570 -10.19 33.11 -6.60
C LYS A 570 -9.29 32.04 -7.21
N LEU A 571 -9.09 32.09 -8.52
CA LEU A 571 -8.15 31.22 -9.23
C LEU A 571 -6.72 31.68 -8.95
N GLU A 572 -6.01 31.02 -8.02
CA GLU A 572 -4.64 31.40 -7.63
C GLU A 572 -3.57 31.00 -8.67
N ASN A 573 -3.74 29.84 -9.33
CA ASN A 573 -2.81 29.32 -10.32
C ASN A 573 -3.55 28.99 -11.62
N TRP A 574 -3.33 29.80 -12.65
CA TRP A 574 -3.83 29.57 -14.01
C TRP A 574 -2.76 29.03 -14.97
N ASP A 575 -1.56 28.68 -14.47
CA ASP A 575 -0.52 28.06 -15.29
C ASP A 575 -0.95 26.64 -15.68
N CYS A 576 -1.42 26.51 -16.92
CA CYS A 576 -1.94 25.28 -17.49
C CYS A 576 -1.10 24.90 -18.70
N ARG A 577 -0.73 23.61 -18.80
CA ARG A 577 0.01 23.10 -19.97
C ARG A 577 -0.86 22.98 -21.22
N SER A 578 -2.17 23.15 -21.08
CA SER A 578 -3.16 23.13 -22.14
C SER A 578 -3.86 24.49 -22.23
N GLU A 579 -4.14 24.91 -23.45
CA GLU A 579 -4.87 26.14 -23.77
C GLU A 579 -6.12 25.77 -24.57
N PHE A 580 -7.22 26.49 -24.32
CA PHE A 580 -8.44 26.35 -25.11
C PHE A 580 -8.36 27.27 -26.35
N ILE A 581 -8.33 26.67 -27.55
CA ILE A 581 -8.20 27.41 -28.81
C ILE A 581 -9.57 27.77 -29.39
N GLU A 582 -10.38 26.76 -29.73
CA GLU A 582 -11.71 26.94 -30.29
C GLU A 582 -12.62 25.74 -30.00
N GLN A 583 -13.94 25.94 -30.11
CA GLN A 583 -14.94 24.88 -30.03
C GLN A 583 -15.91 25.03 -31.21
N GLN A 584 -15.86 24.07 -32.15
CA GLN A 584 -16.77 24.00 -33.28
C GLN A 584 -18.06 23.28 -32.86
N VAL A 585 -19.12 24.03 -32.60
CA VAL A 585 -20.43 23.48 -32.23
C VAL A 585 -21.33 23.44 -33.47
N THR A 586 -21.76 22.25 -33.87
CA THR A 586 -22.77 22.08 -34.92
C THR A 586 -24.10 22.65 -34.43
N LYS A 587 -24.52 23.80 -34.94
CA LYS A 587 -25.86 24.35 -34.67
C LYS A 587 -26.89 23.56 -35.46
N SER A 588 -27.75 22.81 -34.77
CA SER A 588 -28.92 22.17 -35.37
C SER A 588 -30.19 22.92 -34.97
N GLU A 589 -31.11 23.11 -35.90
CA GLU A 589 -32.46 23.63 -35.62
C GLU A 589 -33.32 22.63 -34.82
N ARG A 590 -32.91 21.36 -34.83
CA ARG A 590 -33.62 20.25 -34.18
C ARG A 590 -33.30 20.15 -32.68
N PRO A 591 -34.20 19.53 -31.88
CA PRO A 591 -33.96 19.32 -30.45
C PRO A 591 -32.66 18.55 -30.20
N GLN A 592 -31.97 18.86 -29.11
CA GLN A 592 -30.78 18.12 -28.71
C GLN A 592 -31.16 16.70 -28.25
N LEU A 593 -30.41 15.70 -28.72
CA LEU A 593 -30.63 14.27 -28.41
C LEU A 593 -30.80 13.96 -26.92
N THR A 594 -30.06 14.64 -26.05
CA THR A 594 -30.06 14.39 -24.60
C THR A 594 -31.31 14.91 -23.89
N SER A 595 -32.05 15.85 -24.48
CA SER A 595 -33.24 16.48 -23.88
C SER A 595 -34.53 16.22 -24.67
N ALA A 596 -34.43 15.53 -25.81
CA ALA A 596 -35.57 15.28 -26.68
C ALA A 596 -36.55 14.26 -26.07
N LYS A 597 -37.85 14.54 -26.16
CA LYS A 597 -38.92 13.62 -25.75
C LYS A 597 -39.13 12.48 -26.74
N VAL A 598 -38.84 12.73 -28.02
CA VAL A 598 -38.92 11.75 -29.10
C VAL A 598 -37.57 11.72 -29.81
N VAL A 599 -37.01 10.53 -30.01
CA VAL A 599 -35.75 10.34 -30.75
C VAL A 599 -35.96 9.31 -31.85
N ILE A 600 -35.54 9.66 -33.06
CA ILE A 600 -35.56 8.78 -34.22
C ILE A 600 -34.12 8.49 -34.59
N SER A 601 -33.70 7.23 -34.51
CA SER A 601 -32.32 6.82 -34.74
C SER A 601 -32.17 5.97 -35.99
N GLY A 602 -31.22 6.36 -36.84
CA GLY A 602 -30.85 5.65 -38.06
C GLY A 602 -29.69 4.69 -37.88
N GLY A 603 -29.81 3.50 -38.45
CA GLY A 603 -28.73 2.52 -38.51
C GLY A 603 -28.01 2.47 -39.85
N ARG A 604 -26.98 1.62 -39.91
CA ARG A 604 -26.29 1.29 -41.17
C ARG A 604 -27.24 0.69 -42.23
N GLY A 605 -28.40 0.15 -41.81
CA GLY A 605 -29.43 -0.34 -42.71
C GLY A 605 -29.91 0.66 -43.75
N LEU A 606 -29.78 1.98 -43.51
CA LEU A 606 -30.11 3.04 -44.47
C LEU A 606 -29.22 3.07 -45.72
N LYS A 607 -28.10 2.33 -45.75
CA LYS A 607 -27.14 2.18 -46.87
C LYS A 607 -26.38 3.44 -47.29
N SER A 608 -26.94 4.63 -47.17
CA SER A 608 -26.31 5.91 -47.53
C SER A 608 -26.69 7.02 -46.55
N GLY A 609 -25.88 8.09 -46.50
CA GLY A 609 -26.21 9.32 -45.78
C GLY A 609 -27.37 10.10 -46.41
N GLU A 610 -27.59 9.96 -47.72
CA GLU A 610 -28.71 10.61 -48.41
C GLU A 610 -30.07 10.09 -47.92
N ASN A 611 -30.15 8.79 -47.60
CA ASN A 611 -31.35 8.16 -47.08
C ASN A 611 -31.71 8.60 -45.64
N PHE A 612 -30.80 9.28 -44.92
CA PHE A 612 -31.17 9.96 -43.66
C PHE A 612 -32.20 11.07 -43.88
N LYS A 613 -32.41 11.54 -45.12
CA LYS A 613 -33.48 12.50 -45.44
C LYS A 613 -34.86 12.01 -45.00
N LEU A 614 -35.15 10.71 -45.16
CA LEU A 614 -36.38 10.09 -44.67
C LEU A 614 -36.55 10.25 -43.16
N LEU A 615 -35.45 10.14 -42.40
CA LEU A 615 -35.46 10.35 -40.96
C LEU A 615 -35.66 11.81 -40.58
N TYR A 616 -35.08 12.74 -41.34
CA TYR A 616 -35.28 14.17 -41.11
C TYR A 616 -36.73 14.56 -41.36
N ASP A 617 -37.34 14.12 -42.46
CA ASP A 617 -38.73 14.41 -42.78
C ASP A 617 -39.70 13.85 -41.72
N LEU A 618 -39.44 12.63 -41.24
CA LEU A 618 -40.21 12.03 -40.15
C LEU A 618 -39.99 12.77 -38.82
N ALA A 619 -38.75 13.15 -38.52
CA ALA A 619 -38.41 13.87 -37.29
C ALA A 619 -39.06 15.26 -37.24
N ASP A 620 -39.09 15.97 -38.37
CA ASP A 620 -39.69 17.30 -38.45
C ASP A 620 -41.22 17.22 -38.28
N ARG A 621 -41.88 16.14 -38.72
CA ARG A 621 -43.32 15.88 -38.46
C ARG A 621 -43.61 15.56 -37.00
N LEU A 622 -42.69 14.86 -36.31
CA LEU A 622 -42.86 14.45 -34.91
C LEU A 622 -42.28 15.45 -33.90
N GLY A 623 -41.56 16.47 -34.36
CA GLY A 623 -40.76 17.33 -33.48
C GLY A 623 -39.65 16.57 -32.74
N ALA A 624 -39.10 15.53 -33.38
CA ALA A 624 -38.15 14.60 -32.77
C ALA A 624 -36.68 15.01 -33.02
N ALA A 625 -35.78 14.52 -32.17
CA ALA A 625 -34.34 14.58 -32.44
C ALA A 625 -33.90 13.40 -33.31
N VAL A 626 -32.93 13.63 -34.19
CA VAL A 626 -32.36 12.57 -35.04
C VAL A 626 -31.06 12.04 -34.44
N GLY A 627 -31.00 10.73 -34.24
CA GLY A 627 -29.84 10.00 -33.76
C GLY A 627 -29.30 9.01 -34.79
N ALA A 628 -28.16 8.42 -34.49
CA ALA A 628 -27.55 7.41 -35.33
C ALA A 628 -26.80 6.34 -34.54
N SER A 629 -26.76 5.12 -35.08
CA SER A 629 -25.87 4.08 -34.57
C SER A 629 -24.40 4.40 -34.90
N ARG A 630 -23.47 3.94 -34.07
CA ARG A 630 -22.03 4.04 -34.34
C ARG A 630 -21.66 3.49 -35.74
N ALA A 631 -22.31 2.41 -36.18
CA ALA A 631 -22.02 1.83 -37.49
C ALA A 631 -22.39 2.76 -38.66
N ALA A 632 -23.37 3.66 -38.50
CA ALA A 632 -23.73 4.67 -39.49
C ALA A 632 -22.75 5.85 -39.46
N VAL A 633 -22.30 6.25 -38.26
CA VAL A 633 -21.29 7.30 -38.06
C VAL A 633 -19.94 6.87 -38.60
N ASP A 634 -19.48 5.66 -38.26
CA ASP A 634 -18.22 5.08 -38.75
C ASP A 634 -18.24 4.88 -40.28
N ALA A 635 -19.42 4.72 -40.89
CA ALA A 635 -19.59 4.66 -42.35
C ALA A 635 -19.65 6.04 -43.04
N GLY A 636 -19.61 7.14 -42.26
CA GLY A 636 -19.67 8.50 -42.78
C GLY A 636 -21.07 8.97 -43.18
N PHE A 637 -22.15 8.32 -42.72
CA PHE A 637 -23.53 8.73 -43.05
C PHE A 637 -24.00 9.96 -42.27
N CYS A 638 -23.42 10.20 -41.09
CA CYS A 638 -23.82 11.24 -40.16
C CYS A 638 -22.68 11.63 -39.23
N ASN A 639 -22.80 12.79 -38.58
CA ASN A 639 -21.76 13.32 -37.68
C ASN A 639 -21.75 12.59 -36.33
N ASN A 640 -20.58 12.60 -35.66
CA ASN A 640 -20.39 12.01 -34.33
C ASN A 640 -21.38 12.54 -33.28
N ASP A 641 -21.82 13.80 -33.43
CA ASP A 641 -22.79 14.45 -32.51
C ASP A 641 -24.15 13.75 -32.47
N MET A 642 -24.50 13.01 -33.52
CA MET A 642 -25.76 12.26 -33.60
C MET A 642 -25.64 10.85 -33.03
N GLN A 643 -24.44 10.40 -32.64
CA GLN A 643 -24.23 9.04 -32.19
C GLN A 643 -24.97 8.74 -30.87
N VAL A 644 -25.84 7.75 -30.88
CA VAL A 644 -26.50 7.20 -29.68
C VAL A 644 -25.84 5.87 -29.30
N GLY A 645 -25.40 5.75 -28.04
CA GLY A 645 -24.78 4.54 -27.51
C GLY A 645 -23.77 4.82 -26.40
N GLN A 646 -23.07 3.77 -25.96
CA GLN A 646 -22.05 3.79 -24.90
C GLN A 646 -20.93 4.81 -25.16
N THR A 647 -20.49 4.92 -26.41
CA THR A 647 -19.46 5.88 -26.85
C THR A 647 -20.06 7.20 -27.36
N GLY A 648 -21.38 7.32 -27.38
CA GLY A 648 -22.11 8.50 -27.86
C GLY A 648 -22.91 9.15 -26.75
N LYS A 649 -24.04 9.75 -27.12
CA LYS A 649 -25.02 10.30 -26.18
C LYS A 649 -25.88 9.18 -25.61
N ILE A 650 -26.10 9.23 -24.30
CA ILE A 650 -27.09 8.42 -23.61
C ILE A 650 -28.41 9.21 -23.63
N VAL A 651 -29.48 8.56 -24.08
CA VAL A 651 -30.81 9.15 -24.24
C VAL A 651 -31.83 8.28 -23.53
N ALA A 652 -32.89 8.90 -23.01
CA ALA A 652 -34.03 8.22 -22.41
C ALA A 652 -35.34 8.95 -22.76
N PRO A 653 -35.69 9.06 -24.06
CA PRO A 653 -36.92 9.70 -24.49
C PRO A 653 -38.17 8.94 -24.03
N ASP A 654 -39.31 9.61 -24.14
CA ASP A 654 -40.62 8.98 -23.98
C ASP A 654 -40.89 8.00 -25.13
N LEU A 655 -40.41 8.32 -26.34
CA LEU A 655 -40.50 7.45 -27.52
C LEU A 655 -39.16 7.39 -28.26
N TYR A 656 -38.63 6.18 -28.45
CA TYR A 656 -37.44 5.91 -29.24
C TYR A 656 -37.79 5.06 -30.47
N ILE A 657 -37.53 5.58 -31.67
CA ILE A 657 -37.79 4.88 -32.92
C ILE A 657 -36.46 4.49 -33.56
N ALA A 658 -36.18 3.19 -33.66
CA ALA A 658 -34.96 2.64 -34.23
C ALA A 658 -35.21 2.11 -35.66
N ILE A 659 -34.64 2.76 -36.67
CA ILE A 659 -34.85 2.39 -38.08
C ILE A 659 -33.56 1.83 -38.68
N GLY A 660 -33.61 0.57 -39.10
CA GLY A 660 -32.47 -0.12 -39.70
C GLY A 660 -31.29 -0.36 -38.74
N ILE A 661 -31.56 -0.47 -37.43
CA ILE A 661 -30.57 -0.73 -36.37
C ILE A 661 -30.69 -2.18 -35.90
N SER A 662 -29.57 -2.91 -35.86
CA SER A 662 -29.56 -4.31 -35.43
C SER A 662 -29.67 -4.51 -33.91
N GLY A 663 -29.29 -3.51 -33.10
CA GLY A 663 -29.31 -3.61 -31.63
C GLY A 663 -27.99 -4.09 -31.02
N ALA A 664 -26.84 -3.67 -31.57
CA ALA A 664 -25.54 -3.93 -30.94
C ALA A 664 -25.51 -3.45 -29.47
N ILE A 665 -24.84 -4.19 -28.59
CA ILE A 665 -24.79 -3.93 -27.13
C ILE A 665 -24.39 -2.48 -26.82
N GLN A 666 -23.45 -1.93 -27.58
CA GLN A 666 -23.00 -0.54 -27.41
C GLN A 666 -24.12 0.46 -27.71
N HIS A 667 -25.01 0.18 -28.65
CA HIS A 667 -26.16 1.04 -28.94
C HIS A 667 -27.24 0.91 -27.87
N LEU A 668 -27.61 -0.33 -27.52
CA LEU A 668 -28.61 -0.62 -26.48
C LEU A 668 -28.25 0.04 -25.15
N ALA A 669 -26.97 0.01 -24.76
CA ALA A 669 -26.48 0.67 -23.56
C ALA A 669 -26.83 2.16 -23.47
N GLY A 670 -27.00 2.84 -24.60
CA GLY A 670 -27.32 4.27 -24.68
C GLY A 670 -28.81 4.62 -24.74
N MET A 671 -29.70 3.67 -25.06
CA MET A 671 -31.14 3.93 -25.26
C MET A 671 -32.07 3.03 -24.46
N LYS A 672 -31.56 2.02 -23.74
CA LYS A 672 -32.36 1.04 -23.01
C LYS A 672 -33.33 1.60 -21.96
N ASP A 673 -33.11 2.83 -21.50
CA ASP A 673 -33.93 3.48 -20.48
C ASP A 673 -35.05 4.34 -21.08
N SER A 674 -35.29 4.24 -22.39
CA SER A 674 -36.43 4.87 -23.07
C SER A 674 -37.73 4.22 -22.61
N LYS A 675 -38.82 5.00 -22.51
CA LYS A 675 -40.11 4.46 -22.02
C LYS A 675 -40.80 3.54 -23.02
N VAL A 676 -40.77 3.90 -24.30
CA VAL A 676 -41.31 3.12 -25.41
C VAL A 676 -40.27 3.03 -26.50
N ILE A 677 -39.91 1.82 -26.91
CA ILE A 677 -38.96 1.52 -27.98
C ILE A 677 -39.71 0.87 -29.14
N ALA A 678 -39.75 1.56 -30.29
CA ALA A 678 -40.23 1.03 -31.55
C ALA A 678 -39.05 0.72 -32.48
N ALA A 679 -39.05 -0.44 -33.14
CA ALA A 679 -37.97 -0.85 -34.03
C ALA A 679 -38.50 -1.32 -35.40
N ILE A 680 -37.80 -0.91 -36.47
CA ILE A 680 -38.04 -1.35 -37.85
C ILE A 680 -36.76 -1.98 -38.38
N ASN A 681 -36.82 -3.26 -38.72
CA ASN A 681 -35.69 -3.99 -39.30
C ASN A 681 -36.16 -5.08 -40.27
N LYS A 682 -35.39 -5.32 -41.33
CA LYS A 682 -35.66 -6.39 -42.31
C LYS A 682 -35.33 -7.78 -41.75
N ASP A 683 -34.37 -7.85 -40.84
CA ASP A 683 -33.92 -9.10 -40.23
C ASP A 683 -34.78 -9.44 -38.99
N PRO A 684 -35.61 -10.50 -39.01
CA PRO A 684 -36.45 -10.88 -37.86
C PRO A 684 -35.63 -11.30 -36.64
N ASP A 685 -34.37 -11.71 -36.82
CA ASP A 685 -33.50 -12.17 -35.74
C ASP A 685 -32.63 -11.04 -35.15
N ALA A 686 -32.90 -9.77 -35.53
CA ALA A 686 -32.14 -8.63 -35.06
C ALA A 686 -32.24 -8.46 -33.52
N PRO A 687 -31.10 -8.37 -32.80
CA PRO A 687 -31.07 -8.21 -31.34
C PRO A 687 -31.91 -7.06 -30.77
N ILE A 688 -32.21 -6.02 -31.55
CA ILE A 688 -33.04 -4.91 -31.11
C ILE A 688 -34.46 -5.32 -30.76
N PHE A 689 -35.01 -6.35 -31.42
CA PHE A 689 -36.35 -6.85 -31.14
C PHE A 689 -36.48 -7.51 -29.77
N GLN A 690 -35.35 -7.86 -29.11
CA GLN A 690 -35.37 -8.36 -27.74
C GLN A 690 -35.64 -7.27 -26.70
N VAL A 691 -35.46 -5.99 -27.06
CA VAL A 691 -35.60 -4.83 -26.17
C VAL A 691 -36.74 -3.89 -26.62
N ALA A 692 -37.22 -4.02 -27.85
CA ALA A 692 -38.29 -3.17 -28.39
C ALA A 692 -39.68 -3.60 -27.89
N ASP A 693 -40.51 -2.62 -27.53
CA ASP A 693 -41.93 -2.81 -27.19
C ASP A 693 -42.78 -3.04 -28.45
N TYR A 694 -42.40 -2.39 -29.56
CA TYR A 694 -43.05 -2.54 -30.86
C TYR A 694 -42.00 -2.85 -31.94
N GLY A 695 -42.21 -3.93 -32.70
CA GLY A 695 -41.30 -4.34 -33.77
C GLY A 695 -42.03 -4.54 -35.09
N LEU A 696 -41.54 -3.93 -36.17
CA LEU A 696 -41.99 -4.16 -37.54
C LEU A 696 -40.88 -4.84 -38.34
N VAL A 697 -41.14 -6.09 -38.75
CA VAL A 697 -40.25 -6.84 -39.65
C VAL A 697 -40.61 -6.49 -41.10
N ALA A 698 -39.92 -5.52 -41.67
CA ALA A 698 -40.15 -5.03 -43.03
C ALA A 698 -38.89 -4.39 -43.60
N ASP A 699 -38.81 -4.29 -44.94
CA ASP A 699 -37.79 -3.44 -45.56
C ASP A 699 -38.13 -1.97 -45.28
N LEU A 700 -37.15 -1.22 -44.77
CA LEU A 700 -37.35 0.16 -44.34
C LEU A 700 -37.80 1.10 -45.48
N PHE A 701 -37.54 0.71 -46.74
CA PHE A 701 -37.97 1.46 -47.93
C PHE A 701 -39.40 1.13 -48.38
N GLU A 702 -40.02 0.08 -47.85
CA GLU A 702 -41.39 -0.35 -48.19
C GLU A 702 -42.43 0.09 -47.13
N VAL A 703 -41.97 0.57 -45.98
CA VAL A 703 -42.86 1.01 -44.89
C VAL A 703 -43.41 2.39 -45.21
N SER A 704 -44.72 2.49 -45.46
CA SER A 704 -45.43 3.72 -45.88
C SER A 704 -45.39 4.89 -44.90
N VAL A 705 -44.94 4.66 -43.67
CA VAL A 705 -44.80 5.68 -42.61
C VAL A 705 -43.50 6.50 -42.77
N LEU A 706 -42.54 5.97 -43.53
CA LEU A 706 -41.29 6.63 -43.93
C LEU A 706 -41.43 7.22 -45.33
#